data_AF-A0A1V5H2I5-F1
#
_entry.id   AF-A0A1V5H2I5-F1
#
_cell.length_a   1.000
_cell.length_b   1.000
_cell.length_c   1.000
_cell.angle_alpha   90.00
_cell.angle_beta   90.00
_cell.angle_gamma   90.00
#
_symmetry.space_group_name_H-M   'P 1'
#
loop_
_entity.id
_entity.type
_entity.pdbx_description
1 polymer ?
#
loop_
_entity_poly.entity_id
_entity_poly.type
_entity_poly.pdbx_seq_one_letter_code
_entity_poly.pdbx_strand_id
1 'polypeptide(L)'
;MHLRPSPPASGRRVWTARAAALLAVTALAAAAASPEWRAEQERIADLRALHVAALQNLHDARALALYLASWGGTERAAEVESLLVEGAGLHGWLRGADHGGMALQAQTDVLGPEACPPEQLALLQRARRTVAAATLDFAARSAALKTALTEAVTAAAQLKAQWRIESRPEPWPDAAREAGRQRGLRFGWELGEAFFAQPPEEQDRQLAKAARTGTAFATLAWRPLGDWADIEKAEGQYDFGALDAALERCRRAGLAAAPMLYTLAGTPPAWHLEREGAAARFLEPAPPPKNAKDQPAERLSGINLFHPPTAAAFEAFLAAYARHLRERWANTVEAAYADGGLRELEAPDDRSAAMQAWWRQWSQTDTPWRAPEELRAAEPPDWPAVVRAEQCREAWLAESANRVAAALRRGWPELAVQFQTSSDDFHRLFVPVTGRSRNLPALCRLGDNPSTATDSPASFALLRSFAGGRWLWSQELHDGCGTCGGAAIAQAPFYDSTHIVKGSFNRELRAAFPQSWFRYPDGQHGGFGLSSFVATPRRCQEMASLILNTEWTPAPVAILWSQDSLRLDRNMAAFKSAIAWGHLLARTFFRYDYVTEATLAGRLPAATVLILPDTPCLSAEAAAAIRAWVEKGGVLLGFGAPATRDEAGRPLPAPALADVFGAAVERLRVPGPVTPDRLETTHPEGSYQFGNLPPRPYKFEETLTAVLRPATATPRAWFAGSAKDVAICENRFGAGRALLCGFPLGFEYWESAPYELAFGFSHARHLNYNMEQKRYEAWVTRELEAAGVTREVVLPVGRFLRAQRGDDPDWYHVYRDAPSYTEYMFEEEKPVRTVYAFPRRRDGIDNLYLGLSQSEANFMWETAHFHSTLAASRVTAAVALPAPAEGQALAPVVWDVRLKVPVPATVRDGRATFETWLPVAQSAAFAVAPAGAIRLFGDDTPAGEPVAVVAARVAASREGEGLRENEVLDPAAIAAWLAGLPRDREIVIGCGDVRLRAVAEAARAWLEKDVGLRATITSAQPRASCRHDYMDGFGWPQYGADPVRPDLVVGNAQENGLMWRFLTCHGWCGWLPLEVNRDFPGPGRSVVMLSCPVRTQANGKPGGQREAQQLVIGASFPAEAAHGLAALQTALGSLPR
;
A
#
# COMPACT_ATOMS: atom_id res chain seq x y z
N MET A 1 17.25 6.45 39.14
CA MET A 1 15.82 6.52 38.74
C MET A 1 15.14 7.57 39.61
N HIS A 2 15.08 8.83 39.17
CA HIS A 2 14.46 9.93 39.93
C HIS A 2 13.32 10.56 39.13
N LEU A 3 12.13 10.55 39.71
CA LEU A 3 10.92 11.14 39.16
C LEU A 3 10.87 12.64 39.50
N ARG A 4 10.36 13.46 38.57
CA ARG A 4 9.77 14.77 38.88
C ARG A 4 8.25 14.68 38.65
N PRO A 5 7.42 15.32 39.50
CA PRO A 5 5.96 15.24 39.39
C PRO A 5 5.41 16.17 38.31
N SER A 6 4.31 15.76 37.69
CA SER A 6 3.52 16.60 36.76
C SER A 6 2.69 17.67 37.50
N PRO A 7 2.45 18.85 36.91
CA PRO A 7 1.69 19.94 37.55
C PRO A 7 0.16 19.75 37.46
N PRO A 8 -0.63 20.44 38.32
CA PRO A 8 -2.07 20.20 38.49
C PRO A 8 -2.99 20.81 37.42
N ALA A 9 -4.29 20.49 37.53
CA ALA A 9 -5.32 20.55 36.48
C ALA A 9 -5.67 21.93 35.87
N SER A 10 -5.08 23.04 36.30
CA SER A 10 -5.30 24.36 35.67
C SER A 10 -4.78 24.43 34.22
N GLY A 11 -3.89 23.50 33.85
CA GLY A 11 -3.33 23.43 32.49
C GLY A 11 -4.36 23.23 31.37
N ARG A 12 -5.50 22.54 31.58
CA ARG A 12 -6.40 22.18 30.46
C ARG A 12 -6.97 23.39 29.69
N ARG A 13 -7.29 24.51 30.36
CA ARG A 13 -7.72 25.76 29.70
C ARG A 13 -6.57 26.49 28.99
N VAL A 14 -5.34 26.34 29.47
CA VAL A 14 -4.14 26.88 28.80
C VAL A 14 -3.77 26.03 27.58
N TRP A 15 -4.02 24.72 27.61
CA TRP A 15 -3.84 23.84 26.45
C TRP A 15 -4.87 24.10 25.34
N THR A 16 -6.15 24.34 25.65
CA THR A 16 -7.13 24.74 24.61
C THR A 16 -6.83 26.14 24.07
N ALA A 17 -6.45 27.11 24.90
CA ALA A 17 -6.05 28.44 24.45
C ALA A 17 -4.75 28.41 23.61
N ARG A 18 -3.75 27.60 24.00
CA ARG A 18 -2.54 27.42 23.19
C ARG A 18 -2.79 26.62 21.91
N ALA A 19 -3.67 25.62 21.92
CA ALA A 19 -4.07 24.91 20.71
C ALA A 19 -4.81 25.85 19.75
N ALA A 20 -5.74 26.67 20.24
CA ALA A 20 -6.43 27.69 19.46
C ALA A 20 -5.48 28.77 18.93
N ALA A 21 -4.51 29.24 19.74
CA ALA A 21 -3.49 30.18 19.28
C ALA A 21 -2.54 29.56 18.25
N LEU A 22 -2.13 28.30 18.42
CA LEU A 22 -1.29 27.58 17.44
C LEU A 22 -2.07 27.31 16.14
N LEU A 23 -3.36 26.99 16.24
CA LEU A 23 -4.28 26.87 15.09
C LEU A 23 -4.42 28.21 14.37
N ALA A 24 -4.67 29.31 15.10
CA ALA A 24 -4.77 30.65 14.53
C ALA A 24 -3.47 31.09 13.83
N VAL A 25 -2.30 30.89 14.46
CA VAL A 25 -1.00 31.21 13.84
C VAL A 25 -0.74 30.36 12.59
N THR A 26 -1.07 29.05 12.59
CA THR A 26 -0.90 28.22 11.38
C THR A 26 -1.96 28.46 10.30
N ALA A 27 -3.17 28.90 10.65
CA ALA A 27 -4.19 29.32 9.69
C ALA A 27 -3.83 30.68 9.05
N LEU A 28 -3.29 31.61 9.84
CA LEU A 28 -2.76 32.89 9.35
C LEU A 28 -1.54 32.69 8.44
N ALA A 29 -0.61 31.77 8.78
CA ALA A 29 0.51 31.45 7.91
C ALA A 29 0.08 30.84 6.56
N ALA A 30 -0.93 29.95 6.58
CA ALA A 30 -1.49 29.39 5.35
C ALA A 30 -2.16 30.46 4.46
N ALA A 31 -2.92 31.38 5.05
CA ALA A 31 -3.62 32.44 4.32
C ALA A 31 -2.70 33.58 3.81
N ALA A 32 -1.41 33.60 4.18
CA ALA A 32 -0.55 34.78 4.00
C ALA A 32 0.61 34.60 2.99
N ALA A 33 0.87 33.41 2.45
CA ALA A 33 1.93 33.22 1.45
C ALA A 33 1.58 33.92 0.11
N SER A 34 2.58 34.53 -0.56
CA SER A 34 2.31 35.27 -1.80
C SER A 34 1.77 34.35 -2.92
N PRO A 35 0.87 34.84 -3.79
CA PRO A 35 0.34 34.04 -4.91
C PRO A 35 1.44 33.51 -5.85
N GLU A 36 2.51 34.28 -6.05
CA GLU A 36 3.62 33.92 -6.93
C GLU A 36 4.44 32.73 -6.39
N TRP A 37 4.65 32.67 -5.07
CA TRP A 37 5.33 31.56 -4.42
C TRP A 37 4.59 30.24 -4.64
N ARG A 38 3.29 30.22 -4.32
CA ARG A 38 2.43 29.04 -4.49
C ARG A 38 2.34 28.60 -5.95
N ALA A 39 2.28 29.56 -6.88
CA ALA A 39 2.34 29.27 -8.32
C ALA A 39 3.68 28.63 -8.74
N GLU A 40 4.80 29.00 -8.11
CA GLU A 40 6.11 28.39 -8.38
C GLU A 40 6.19 26.94 -7.89
N GLN A 41 5.63 26.63 -6.73
CA GLN A 41 5.51 25.25 -6.23
C GLN A 41 4.67 24.35 -7.15
N GLU A 42 3.53 24.84 -7.67
CA GLU A 42 2.71 24.10 -8.65
C GLU A 42 3.49 23.84 -9.96
N ARG A 43 4.28 24.81 -10.46
CA ARG A 43 5.15 24.60 -11.63
C ARG A 43 6.20 23.51 -11.37
N ILE A 44 6.78 23.45 -10.16
CA ILE A 44 7.73 22.38 -9.77
C ILE A 44 7.02 21.02 -9.63
N ALA A 45 5.75 20.99 -9.21
CA ALA A 45 4.93 19.78 -9.23
C ALA A 45 4.70 19.27 -10.67
N ASP A 46 4.40 20.16 -11.63
CA ASP A 46 4.28 19.80 -13.06
C ASP A 46 5.61 19.22 -13.61
N LEU A 47 6.77 19.77 -13.22
CA LEU A 47 8.08 19.21 -13.59
C LEU A 47 8.24 17.75 -13.13
N ARG A 48 7.97 17.49 -11.84
CA ARG A 48 8.08 16.14 -11.27
C ARG A 48 7.08 15.17 -11.92
N ALA A 49 5.85 15.62 -12.21
CA ALA A 49 4.85 14.82 -12.89
C ALA A 49 5.27 14.44 -14.33
N LEU A 50 5.79 15.41 -15.10
CA LEU A 50 6.29 15.16 -16.46
C LEU A 50 7.50 14.21 -16.45
N HIS A 51 8.42 14.39 -15.50
CA HIS A 51 9.57 13.50 -15.33
C HIS A 51 9.13 12.06 -15.00
N VAL A 52 8.21 11.87 -14.05
CA VAL A 52 7.66 10.55 -13.70
C VAL A 52 6.95 9.89 -14.90
N ALA A 53 6.27 10.66 -15.76
CA ALA A 53 5.70 10.15 -17.01
C ALA A 53 6.78 9.75 -18.04
N ALA A 54 7.89 10.49 -18.13
CA ALA A 54 9.01 10.14 -18.99
C ALA A 54 9.68 8.81 -18.58
N LEU A 55 9.85 8.57 -17.27
CA LEU A 55 10.39 7.29 -16.77
C LEU A 55 9.47 6.11 -17.09
N GLN A 56 8.15 6.29 -17.02
CA GLN A 56 7.19 5.27 -17.46
C GLN A 56 7.35 4.93 -18.94
N ASN A 57 7.64 5.92 -19.80
CA ASN A 57 7.97 5.66 -21.20
C ASN A 57 9.28 4.89 -21.36
N LEU A 58 10.26 5.04 -20.46
CA LEU A 58 11.50 4.24 -20.48
C LEU A 58 11.28 2.80 -19.99
N HIS A 59 10.42 2.57 -18.99
CA HIS A 59 10.01 1.19 -18.63
C HIS A 59 9.27 0.49 -19.79
N ASP A 60 8.46 1.25 -20.54
CA ASP A 60 7.80 0.76 -21.74
C ASP A 60 8.81 0.48 -22.86
N ALA A 61 9.76 1.40 -23.08
CA ALA A 61 10.87 1.21 -24.00
C ALA A 61 11.71 -0.03 -23.64
N ARG A 62 11.85 -0.37 -22.36
CA ARG A 62 12.59 -1.57 -21.92
C ARG A 62 11.85 -2.87 -22.24
N ALA A 63 10.52 -2.90 -22.09
CA ALA A 63 9.69 -3.99 -22.59
C ALA A 63 9.79 -4.11 -24.12
N LEU A 64 9.67 -2.99 -24.84
CA LEU A 64 9.75 -2.96 -26.30
C LEU A 64 11.12 -3.36 -26.84
N ALA A 65 12.22 -2.95 -26.21
CA ALA A 65 13.58 -3.34 -26.58
C ALA A 65 13.81 -4.85 -26.39
N LEU A 66 13.28 -5.43 -25.30
CA LEU A 66 13.25 -6.88 -25.08
C LEU A 66 12.44 -7.60 -26.18
N TYR A 67 11.25 -7.08 -26.53
CA TYR A 67 10.43 -7.64 -27.61
C TYR A 67 11.14 -7.54 -28.97
N LEU A 68 11.80 -6.42 -29.26
CA LEU A 68 12.50 -6.17 -30.54
C LEU A 68 13.67 -7.14 -30.72
N ALA A 69 14.52 -7.28 -29.70
CA ALA A 69 15.64 -8.21 -29.73
C ALA A 69 15.16 -9.67 -29.88
N SER A 70 14.08 -10.04 -29.18
CA SER A 70 13.48 -11.39 -29.28
C SER A 70 12.79 -11.64 -30.63
N TRP A 71 12.24 -10.61 -31.29
CA TRP A 71 11.84 -10.67 -32.69
C TRP A 71 13.03 -10.63 -33.67
N GLY A 72 14.28 -10.56 -33.18
CA GLY A 72 15.50 -10.53 -34.00
C GLY A 72 15.73 -9.22 -34.74
N GLY A 73 15.16 -8.11 -34.25
CA GLY A 73 15.53 -6.76 -34.67
C GLY A 73 16.78 -6.26 -33.94
N THR A 74 17.19 -5.04 -34.26
CA THR A 74 18.38 -4.41 -33.66
C THR A 74 18.25 -4.26 -32.14
N GLU A 75 19.27 -4.70 -31.41
CA GLU A 75 19.36 -4.55 -29.96
C GLU A 75 19.51 -3.06 -29.58
N ARG A 76 18.71 -2.59 -28.61
CA ARG A 76 18.64 -1.18 -28.19
C ARG A 76 18.47 -1.01 -26.67
N ALA A 77 18.73 -2.05 -25.88
CA ALA A 77 18.62 -1.97 -24.42
C ALA A 77 19.62 -0.97 -23.83
N ALA A 78 20.85 -0.91 -24.35
CA ALA A 78 21.86 0.08 -23.91
C ALA A 78 21.41 1.54 -24.05
N GLU A 79 20.60 1.86 -25.07
CA GLU A 79 20.02 3.20 -25.27
C GLU A 79 18.97 3.53 -24.21
N VAL A 80 18.13 2.55 -23.85
CA VAL A 80 17.16 2.67 -22.76
C VAL A 80 17.88 2.84 -21.41
N GLU A 81 18.93 2.04 -21.13
CA GLU A 81 19.72 2.18 -19.90
C GLU A 81 20.38 3.55 -19.78
N SER A 82 20.92 4.09 -20.87
CA SER A 82 21.54 5.41 -20.88
C SER A 82 20.56 6.52 -20.48
N LEU A 83 19.31 6.46 -20.97
CA LEU A 83 18.27 7.41 -20.57
C LEU A 83 17.76 7.16 -19.14
N LEU A 84 17.73 5.92 -18.66
CA LEU A 84 17.39 5.62 -17.26
C LEU A 84 18.42 6.24 -16.30
N VAL A 85 19.71 6.13 -16.61
CA VAL A 85 20.81 6.78 -15.87
C VAL A 85 20.68 8.31 -15.92
N GLU A 86 20.41 8.87 -17.10
CA GLU A 86 20.19 10.33 -17.24
C GLU A 86 18.99 10.81 -16.41
N GLY A 87 17.90 10.05 -16.40
CA GLY A 87 16.74 10.29 -15.57
C GLY A 87 17.10 10.39 -14.07
N ALA A 88 18.03 9.57 -13.59
CA ALA A 88 18.50 9.64 -12.21
C ALA A 88 19.28 10.94 -11.90
N GLY A 89 20.09 11.41 -12.84
CA GLY A 89 20.75 12.72 -12.73
C GLY A 89 19.74 13.87 -12.73
N LEU A 90 18.75 13.84 -13.64
CA LEU A 90 17.68 14.84 -13.71
C LEU A 90 16.81 14.87 -12.44
N HIS A 91 16.61 13.75 -11.77
CA HIS A 91 15.96 13.73 -10.46
C HIS A 91 16.75 14.51 -9.39
N GLY A 92 18.08 14.41 -9.40
CA GLY A 92 18.94 15.23 -8.54
C GLY A 92 18.78 16.73 -8.80
N TRP A 93 18.60 17.13 -10.07
CA TRP A 93 18.32 18.51 -10.47
C TRP A 93 16.93 18.99 -10.00
N LEU A 94 15.91 18.15 -10.17
CA LEU A 94 14.56 18.41 -9.68
C LEU A 94 14.54 18.62 -8.17
N ARG A 95 15.27 17.80 -7.39
CA ARG A 95 15.39 17.97 -5.93
C ARG A 95 16.03 19.31 -5.55
N GLY A 96 17.07 19.75 -6.28
CA GLY A 96 17.72 21.05 -6.06
C GLY A 96 16.75 22.23 -6.04
N ALA A 97 15.87 22.29 -7.04
CA ALA A 97 14.79 23.29 -7.11
C ALA A 97 13.65 23.01 -6.11
N ASP A 98 13.20 21.76 -5.98
CA ASP A 98 12.10 21.36 -5.09
C ASP A 98 12.38 21.69 -3.61
N HIS A 99 13.64 21.53 -3.17
CA HIS A 99 14.06 21.93 -1.82
C HIS A 99 13.98 23.44 -1.61
N GLY A 100 14.36 24.26 -2.59
CA GLY A 100 14.12 25.70 -2.55
C GLY A 100 12.61 26.00 -2.48
N GLY A 101 11.84 25.22 -3.24
CA GLY A 101 10.37 25.07 -3.21
C GLY A 101 9.77 24.65 -1.85
N MET A 102 10.59 24.25 -0.88
CA MET A 102 10.18 23.91 0.50
C MET A 102 10.76 24.91 1.51
N ALA A 103 12.00 25.35 1.31
CA ALA A 103 12.72 26.30 2.16
C ALA A 103 11.93 27.60 2.35
N LEU A 104 11.39 28.19 1.26
CA LEU A 104 10.63 29.45 1.38
C LEU A 104 9.25 29.25 2.02
N GLN A 105 8.64 28.06 1.94
CA GLN A 105 7.41 27.76 2.70
C GLN A 105 7.74 27.62 4.19
N ALA A 106 8.80 26.89 4.54
CA ALA A 106 9.25 26.78 5.93
C ALA A 106 9.65 28.15 6.53
N GLN A 107 10.24 29.03 5.72
CA GLN A 107 10.54 30.41 6.10
C GLN A 107 9.28 31.25 6.29
N THR A 108 8.30 31.16 5.37
CA THR A 108 6.99 31.81 5.48
C THR A 108 6.22 31.35 6.71
N ASP A 109 6.21 30.05 6.99
CA ASP A 109 5.52 29.44 8.14
C ASP A 109 6.07 29.90 9.50
N VAL A 110 7.39 30.14 9.59
CA VAL A 110 8.10 30.45 10.85
C VAL A 110 8.28 31.96 11.07
N LEU A 111 8.47 32.74 10.00
CA LEU A 111 8.79 34.18 10.08
C LEU A 111 7.73 35.10 9.46
N GLY A 112 6.71 34.55 8.80
CA GLY A 112 5.73 35.31 8.02
C GLY A 112 6.18 35.58 6.58
N PRO A 113 5.26 35.99 5.70
CA PRO A 113 5.53 36.14 4.26
C PRO A 113 6.46 37.30 3.92
N GLU A 114 6.46 38.37 4.73
CA GLU A 114 7.35 39.53 4.56
C GLU A 114 8.84 39.17 4.75
N ALA A 115 9.12 38.01 5.35
CA ALA A 115 10.48 37.51 5.54
C ALA A 115 11.05 36.74 4.34
N CYS A 116 10.32 36.61 3.22
CA CYS A 116 10.77 35.94 2.00
C CYS A 116 11.42 36.95 1.02
N PRO A 117 12.75 36.94 0.82
CA PRO A 117 13.42 37.88 -0.08
C PRO A 117 13.01 37.65 -1.55
N PRO A 118 12.68 38.70 -2.32
CA PRO A 118 12.38 38.57 -3.76
C PRO A 118 13.50 37.90 -4.55
N GLU A 119 14.76 38.08 -4.14
CA GLU A 119 15.91 37.43 -4.79
C GLU A 119 15.91 35.90 -4.63
N GLN A 120 15.44 35.36 -3.50
CA GLN A 120 15.34 33.91 -3.29
C GLN A 120 14.26 33.30 -4.19
N LEU A 121 13.11 33.96 -4.34
CA LEU A 121 12.07 33.54 -5.29
C LEU A 121 12.57 33.64 -6.73
N ALA A 122 13.27 34.72 -7.09
CA ALA A 122 13.85 34.89 -8.42
C ALA A 122 14.94 33.84 -8.74
N LEU A 123 15.75 33.46 -7.74
CA LEU A 123 16.73 32.38 -7.85
C LEU A 123 16.04 31.03 -8.08
N LEU A 124 14.98 30.72 -7.33
CA LEU A 124 14.19 29.51 -7.55
C LEU A 124 13.58 29.48 -8.95
N GLN A 125 13.05 30.60 -9.43
CA GLN A 125 12.53 30.72 -10.80
C GLN A 125 13.61 30.45 -11.86
N ARG A 126 14.84 30.96 -11.67
CA ARG A 126 16.00 30.66 -12.53
C ARG A 126 16.36 29.17 -12.50
N ALA A 127 16.43 28.57 -11.31
CA ALA A 127 16.68 27.14 -11.13
C ALA A 127 15.60 26.29 -11.83
N ARG A 128 14.32 26.56 -11.56
CA ARG A 128 13.20 25.85 -12.18
C ARG A 128 13.20 25.98 -13.70
N ARG A 129 13.54 27.14 -14.30
CA ARG A 129 13.68 27.27 -15.77
C ARG A 129 14.75 26.34 -16.33
N THR A 130 15.93 26.28 -15.70
CA THR A 130 17.01 25.36 -16.09
C THR A 130 16.54 23.91 -16.04
N VAL A 131 15.86 23.50 -14.96
CA VAL A 131 15.33 22.14 -14.81
C VAL A 131 14.17 21.86 -15.78
N ALA A 132 13.33 22.86 -16.08
CA ALA A 132 12.21 22.73 -17.03
C ALA A 132 12.70 22.42 -18.45
N ALA A 133 13.76 23.09 -18.91
CA ALA A 133 14.36 22.82 -20.21
C ALA A 133 14.86 21.37 -20.31
N ALA A 134 15.62 20.90 -19.31
CA ALA A 134 16.11 19.52 -19.25
C ALA A 134 14.96 18.49 -19.16
N THR A 135 13.92 18.78 -18.37
CA THR A 135 12.77 17.88 -18.21
C THR A 135 11.97 17.72 -19.50
N LEU A 136 11.80 18.78 -20.29
CA LEU A 136 11.11 18.73 -21.59
C LEU A 136 11.88 17.91 -22.61
N ASP A 137 13.19 18.15 -22.73
CA ASP A 137 14.04 17.44 -23.66
C ASP A 137 14.11 15.94 -23.31
N PHE A 138 14.30 15.62 -22.02
CA PHE A 138 14.26 14.25 -21.52
C PHE A 138 12.91 13.55 -21.80
N ALA A 139 11.79 14.24 -21.57
CA ALA A 139 10.45 13.69 -21.85
C ALA A 139 10.21 13.48 -23.35
N ALA A 140 10.66 14.40 -24.20
CA ALA A 140 10.58 14.29 -25.65
C ALA A 140 11.42 13.11 -26.18
N ARG A 141 12.68 12.98 -25.73
CA ARG A 141 13.55 11.84 -26.10
C ARG A 141 12.99 10.50 -25.62
N SER A 142 12.49 10.44 -24.38
CA SER A 142 11.88 9.22 -23.83
C SER A 142 10.61 8.80 -24.59
N ALA A 143 9.76 9.76 -24.99
CA ALA A 143 8.58 9.50 -25.80
C ALA A 143 8.95 9.07 -27.23
N ALA A 144 9.90 9.74 -27.88
CA ALA A 144 10.38 9.41 -29.22
C ALA A 144 11.01 7.99 -29.27
N LEU A 145 11.81 7.62 -28.26
CA LEU A 145 12.37 6.29 -28.14
C LEU A 145 11.28 5.22 -28.03
N LYS A 146 10.28 5.42 -27.18
CA LYS A 146 9.13 4.52 -27.05
C LYS A 146 8.41 4.35 -28.39
N THR A 147 8.07 5.43 -29.09
CA THR A 147 7.41 5.36 -30.41
C THR A 147 8.25 4.60 -31.43
N ALA A 148 9.54 4.94 -31.56
CA ALA A 148 10.44 4.27 -32.50
C ALA A 148 10.62 2.77 -32.20
N LEU A 149 10.60 2.37 -30.93
CA LEU A 149 10.63 0.97 -30.53
C LEU A 149 9.29 0.26 -30.80
N THR A 150 8.14 0.89 -30.56
CA THR A 150 6.81 0.37 -30.93
C THR A 150 6.72 0.08 -32.43
N GLU A 151 7.16 1.02 -33.26
CA GLU A 151 7.21 0.87 -34.72
C GLU A 151 8.15 -0.28 -35.13
N ALA A 152 9.37 -0.31 -34.57
CA ALA A 152 10.35 -1.35 -34.86
C ALA A 152 9.89 -2.76 -34.43
N VAL A 153 9.28 -2.91 -33.24
CA VAL A 153 8.70 -4.18 -32.77
C VAL A 153 7.59 -4.64 -33.72
N THR A 154 6.70 -3.73 -34.12
CA THR A 154 5.59 -4.05 -35.01
C THR A 154 6.10 -4.51 -36.38
N ALA A 155 7.07 -3.79 -36.97
CA ALA A 155 7.67 -4.15 -38.25
C ALA A 155 8.44 -5.49 -38.17
N ALA A 156 9.25 -5.71 -37.13
CA ALA A 156 9.99 -6.96 -36.94
C ALA A 156 9.06 -8.17 -36.75
N ALA A 157 7.95 -7.99 -36.05
CA ALA A 157 6.93 -9.02 -35.85
C ALA A 157 6.15 -9.33 -37.13
N GLN A 158 5.79 -8.33 -37.94
CA GLN A 158 5.07 -8.52 -39.22
C GLN A 158 5.84 -9.39 -40.23
N LEU A 159 7.17 -9.43 -40.13
CA LEU A 159 8.02 -10.29 -40.94
C LEU A 159 8.01 -11.77 -40.50
N LYS A 160 7.49 -12.07 -39.30
CA LYS A 160 7.64 -13.39 -38.63
C LYS A 160 6.32 -14.02 -38.17
N ALA A 161 5.28 -13.23 -37.98
CA ALA A 161 3.97 -13.69 -37.53
C ALA A 161 2.85 -12.93 -38.26
N GLN A 162 1.67 -13.56 -38.34
CA GLN A 162 0.43 -12.93 -38.79
C GLN A 162 -0.58 -12.94 -37.66
N TRP A 163 -1.29 -11.83 -37.49
CA TRP A 163 -2.35 -11.68 -36.50
C TRP A 163 -3.46 -10.78 -37.05
N ARG A 164 -4.65 -10.89 -36.46
CA ARG A 164 -5.78 -9.98 -36.70
C ARG A 164 -6.22 -9.39 -35.37
N ILE A 165 -6.46 -8.08 -35.32
CA ILE A 165 -7.04 -7.42 -34.14
C ILE A 165 -8.53 -7.22 -34.40
N GLU A 166 -9.36 -7.61 -33.44
CA GLU A 166 -10.80 -7.42 -33.43
C GLU A 166 -11.18 -6.76 -32.11
N SER A 167 -11.27 -5.42 -32.11
CA SER A 167 -11.71 -4.63 -30.96
C SER A 167 -13.17 -4.21 -31.14
N ARG A 168 -14.03 -4.55 -30.19
CA ARG A 168 -15.44 -4.09 -30.15
C ARG A 168 -15.98 -4.09 -28.72
N PRO A 169 -16.97 -3.25 -28.38
CA PRO A 169 -17.66 -3.35 -27.10
C PRO A 169 -18.34 -4.73 -26.96
N GLU A 170 -18.21 -5.36 -25.78
CA GLU A 170 -18.82 -6.65 -25.45
C GLU A 170 -19.66 -6.52 -24.16
N PRO A 171 -20.89 -5.96 -24.25
CA PRO A 171 -21.73 -5.70 -23.09
C PRO A 171 -21.94 -6.94 -22.21
N TRP A 172 -22.11 -6.74 -20.90
CA TRP A 172 -22.51 -7.84 -20.02
C TRP A 172 -24.02 -8.12 -20.16
N PRO A 173 -24.46 -9.39 -20.20
CA PRO A 173 -25.89 -9.72 -20.15
C PRO A 173 -26.55 -9.33 -18.82
N ASP A 174 -25.76 -9.29 -17.74
CA ASP A 174 -26.21 -8.78 -16.44
C ASP A 174 -26.13 -7.25 -16.40
N ALA A 175 -27.26 -6.60 -16.08
CA ALA A 175 -27.37 -5.14 -16.11
C ALA A 175 -26.51 -4.43 -15.06
N ALA A 176 -26.26 -5.05 -13.89
CA ALA A 176 -25.42 -4.45 -12.85
C ALA A 176 -23.93 -4.54 -13.25
N ARG A 177 -23.50 -5.64 -13.87
CA ARG A 177 -22.20 -5.77 -14.52
C ARG A 177 -22.06 -4.80 -15.70
N GLU A 178 -23.09 -4.61 -16.51
CA GLU A 178 -23.01 -3.66 -17.61
C GLU A 178 -22.87 -2.21 -17.11
N ALA A 179 -23.61 -1.83 -16.06
CA ALA A 179 -23.50 -0.50 -15.44
C ALA A 179 -22.10 -0.23 -14.87
N GLY A 180 -21.49 -1.18 -14.14
CA GLY A 180 -20.13 -1.02 -13.62
C GLY A 180 -19.08 -0.97 -14.73
N ARG A 181 -19.21 -1.80 -15.78
CA ARG A 181 -18.35 -1.76 -16.97
C ARG A 181 -18.41 -0.38 -17.65
N GLN A 182 -19.60 0.21 -17.77
CA GLN A 182 -19.79 1.55 -18.36
C GLN A 182 -19.24 2.68 -17.49
N ARG A 183 -19.29 2.56 -16.16
CA ARG A 183 -18.65 3.53 -15.23
C ARG A 183 -17.13 3.53 -15.32
N GLY A 184 -16.53 2.48 -15.86
CA GLY A 184 -15.08 2.36 -16.01
C GLY A 184 -14.38 2.12 -14.66
N LEU A 185 -13.06 2.12 -14.68
CA LEU A 185 -12.26 1.92 -13.48
C LEU A 185 -11.93 3.26 -12.82
N ARG A 186 -12.52 3.49 -11.64
CA ARG A 186 -12.59 4.81 -10.98
C ARG A 186 -11.75 4.84 -9.71
N PHE A 187 -10.99 5.92 -9.53
CA PHE A 187 -10.19 6.16 -8.34
C PHE A 187 -10.74 7.31 -7.50
N GLY A 188 -10.67 7.17 -6.18
CA GLY A 188 -11.15 8.21 -5.24
C GLY A 188 -10.20 8.44 -4.08
N TRP A 189 -10.39 9.56 -3.38
CA TRP A 189 -9.64 9.94 -2.17
C TRP A 189 -10.53 9.91 -0.92
N GLU A 190 -9.95 9.60 0.24
CA GLU A 190 -10.59 9.84 1.55
C GLU A 190 -10.25 11.25 2.07
N LEU A 191 -11.27 12.08 2.28
CA LEU A 191 -11.15 13.43 2.82
C LEU A 191 -11.58 13.43 4.28
N GLY A 192 -10.60 13.45 5.19
CA GLY A 192 -10.83 13.44 6.64
C GLY A 192 -10.85 14.82 7.30
N GLU A 193 -11.03 14.85 8.62
CA GLU A 193 -11.02 16.07 9.46
C GLU A 193 -9.90 17.06 9.12
N ALA A 194 -8.67 16.57 8.91
CA ALA A 194 -7.53 17.42 8.63
C ALA A 194 -7.53 18.09 7.26
N PHE A 195 -8.34 17.61 6.29
CA PHE A 195 -8.64 18.33 5.06
C PHE A 195 -9.65 19.44 5.34
N PHE A 196 -10.76 19.12 6.01
CA PHE A 196 -11.81 20.09 6.32
C PHE A 196 -11.38 21.20 7.29
N ALA A 197 -10.35 20.97 8.09
CA ALA A 197 -9.70 21.97 8.94
C ALA A 197 -8.79 22.97 8.19
N GLN A 198 -8.54 22.78 6.89
CA GLN A 198 -7.77 23.72 6.05
C GLN A 198 -8.64 24.92 5.62
N PRO A 199 -8.05 26.07 5.26
CA PRO A 199 -8.78 27.17 4.63
C PRO A 199 -9.54 26.72 3.36
N PRO A 200 -10.72 27.31 3.05
CA PRO A 200 -11.52 26.96 1.87
C PRO A 200 -10.76 26.96 0.53
N GLU A 201 -9.87 27.93 0.34
CA GLU A 201 -9.04 28.08 -0.86
C GLU A 201 -8.05 26.92 -1.04
N GLU A 202 -7.51 26.40 0.07
CA GLU A 202 -6.58 25.28 0.08
C GLU A 202 -7.32 23.97 -0.20
N GLN A 203 -8.53 23.80 0.37
CA GLN A 203 -9.41 22.68 0.04
C GLN A 203 -9.76 22.65 -1.45
N ASP A 204 -10.23 23.77 -2.01
CA ASP A 204 -10.58 23.86 -3.45
C ASP A 204 -9.35 23.60 -4.35
N ARG A 205 -8.14 24.07 -3.96
CA ARG A 205 -6.89 23.78 -4.67
C ARG A 205 -6.52 22.30 -4.66
N GLN A 206 -6.64 21.62 -3.51
CA GLN A 206 -6.36 20.19 -3.40
C GLN A 206 -7.34 19.35 -4.24
N LEU A 207 -8.62 19.71 -4.28
CA LEU A 207 -9.61 19.03 -5.13
C LEU A 207 -9.34 19.28 -6.63
N ALA A 208 -8.95 20.49 -7.02
CA ALA A 208 -8.52 20.78 -8.39
C ALA A 208 -7.27 19.99 -8.79
N LYS A 209 -6.41 19.62 -7.83
CA LYS A 209 -5.26 18.72 -8.04
C LYS A 209 -5.70 17.25 -8.18
N ALA A 210 -6.69 16.81 -7.41
CA ALA A 210 -7.30 15.49 -7.52
C ALA A 210 -7.87 15.24 -8.92
N ALA A 211 -8.65 16.19 -9.44
CA ALA A 211 -9.22 16.13 -10.79
C ALA A 211 -8.12 16.01 -11.88
N ARG A 212 -7.02 16.77 -11.75
CA ARG A 212 -5.87 16.71 -12.67
C ARG A 212 -5.20 15.32 -12.72
N THR A 213 -5.25 14.56 -11.61
CA THR A 213 -4.66 13.21 -11.50
C THR A 213 -5.60 12.06 -11.88
N GLY A 214 -6.83 12.36 -12.32
CA GLY A 214 -7.81 11.34 -12.70
C GLY A 214 -8.60 10.76 -11.53
N THR A 215 -8.58 11.44 -10.38
CA THR A 215 -9.49 11.16 -9.27
C THR A 215 -10.91 11.48 -9.72
N ALA A 216 -11.83 10.53 -9.58
CA ALA A 216 -13.21 10.60 -10.03
C ALA A 216 -14.21 10.87 -8.88
N PHE A 217 -13.87 10.50 -7.64
CA PHE A 217 -14.76 10.68 -6.49
C PHE A 217 -14.02 10.97 -5.17
N ALA A 218 -14.75 11.45 -4.17
CA ALA A 218 -14.26 11.72 -2.83
C ALA A 218 -15.15 11.10 -1.74
N THR A 219 -14.52 10.43 -0.78
CA THR A 219 -15.18 9.93 0.44
C THR A 219 -15.07 10.98 1.53
N LEU A 220 -16.18 11.40 2.12
CA LEU A 220 -16.20 12.53 3.07
C LEU A 220 -16.26 12.00 4.52
N ALA A 221 -15.09 11.82 5.12
CA ALA A 221 -14.88 11.13 6.41
C ALA A 221 -14.62 12.11 7.57
N TRP A 222 -15.62 12.96 7.88
CA TRP A 222 -15.54 13.94 8.96
C TRP A 222 -16.85 14.01 9.75
N ARG A 223 -16.79 13.90 11.08
CA ARG A 223 -17.97 13.79 11.98
C ARG A 223 -19.07 14.84 11.71
N PRO A 224 -18.76 16.13 11.56
CA PRO A 224 -19.76 17.15 11.22
C PRO A 224 -20.53 16.98 9.89
N LEU A 225 -20.16 16.01 9.05
CA LEU A 225 -20.84 15.71 7.78
C LEU A 225 -21.81 14.52 7.88
N GLY A 226 -21.80 13.77 9.00
CA GLY A 226 -22.58 12.53 9.11
C GLY A 226 -22.75 11.92 10.51
N ASP A 227 -22.33 12.57 11.59
CA ASP A 227 -22.68 12.17 12.97
C ASP A 227 -24.04 12.78 13.37
N TRP A 228 -24.87 11.98 14.05
CA TRP A 228 -26.24 12.35 14.42
C TRP A 228 -26.28 13.58 15.35
N ALA A 229 -25.40 13.67 16.35
CA ALA A 229 -25.32 14.80 17.26
C ALA A 229 -24.78 16.08 16.59
N ASP A 230 -23.96 15.92 15.55
CA ASP A 230 -23.42 17.05 14.81
C ASP A 230 -24.44 17.66 13.83
N ILE A 231 -25.44 16.90 13.38
CA ILE A 231 -26.46 17.39 12.43
C ILE A 231 -27.80 17.71 13.13
N GLU A 232 -28.34 16.85 13.98
CA GLU A 232 -29.67 17.02 14.57
C GLU A 232 -29.60 17.71 15.95
N LYS A 233 -29.62 19.05 15.94
CA LYS A 233 -29.43 19.87 17.15
C LYS A 233 -30.63 19.83 18.10
N ALA A 234 -31.83 19.64 17.58
CA ALA A 234 -33.07 19.36 18.31
C ALA A 234 -33.91 18.38 17.48
N GLU A 235 -34.85 17.67 18.11
CA GLU A 235 -35.67 16.65 17.43
C GLU A 235 -36.38 17.22 16.18
N GLY A 236 -36.09 16.65 15.01
CA GLY A 236 -36.56 17.09 13.70
C GLY A 236 -35.87 18.34 13.11
N GLN A 237 -34.86 18.91 13.78
CA GLN A 237 -34.14 20.12 13.35
C GLN A 237 -32.71 19.79 12.93
N TYR A 238 -32.52 19.67 11.61
CA TYR A 238 -31.25 19.26 10.99
C TYR A 238 -30.45 20.45 10.45
N ASP A 239 -29.16 20.51 10.78
CA ASP A 239 -28.19 21.42 10.17
C ASP A 239 -27.27 20.63 9.20
N PHE A 240 -27.57 20.74 7.90
CA PHE A 240 -26.75 20.15 6.84
C PHE A 240 -25.71 21.14 6.27
N GLY A 241 -25.47 22.29 6.89
CA GLY A 241 -24.65 23.36 6.30
C GLY A 241 -23.21 22.95 5.97
N ALA A 242 -22.57 22.16 6.84
CA ALA A 242 -21.23 21.63 6.60
C ALA A 242 -21.20 20.59 5.47
N LEU A 243 -22.22 19.71 5.42
CA LEU A 243 -22.40 18.70 4.38
C LEU A 243 -22.62 19.34 3.00
N ASP A 244 -23.54 20.31 2.91
CA ASP A 244 -23.82 21.04 1.68
C ASP A 244 -22.60 21.79 1.17
N ALA A 245 -21.81 22.41 2.06
CA ALA A 245 -20.56 23.06 1.68
C ALA A 245 -19.51 22.07 1.13
N ALA A 246 -19.40 20.87 1.71
CA ALA A 246 -18.48 19.83 1.25
C ALA A 246 -18.89 19.22 -0.10
N LEU A 247 -20.19 18.93 -0.28
CA LEU A 247 -20.74 18.40 -1.52
C LEU A 247 -20.65 19.40 -2.66
N GLU A 248 -20.92 20.68 -2.39
CA GLU A 248 -20.75 21.76 -3.35
C GLU A 248 -19.29 21.89 -3.83
N ARG A 249 -18.30 21.75 -2.93
CA ARG A 249 -16.87 21.72 -3.32
C ARG A 249 -16.55 20.55 -4.26
N CYS A 250 -17.04 19.35 -3.94
CA CYS A 250 -16.86 18.17 -4.80
C CYS A 250 -17.49 18.40 -6.19
N ARG A 251 -18.72 18.91 -6.23
CA ARG A 251 -19.44 19.25 -7.46
C ARG A 251 -18.68 20.28 -8.31
N ARG A 252 -18.13 21.34 -7.71
CA ARG A 252 -17.29 22.34 -8.42
C ARG A 252 -16.00 21.74 -8.96
N ALA A 253 -15.40 20.77 -8.26
CA ALA A 253 -14.20 20.06 -8.70
C ALA A 253 -14.48 18.97 -9.76
N GLY A 254 -15.74 18.71 -10.10
CA GLY A 254 -16.12 17.63 -11.02
C GLY A 254 -16.01 16.23 -10.41
N LEU A 255 -15.99 16.13 -9.08
CA LEU A 255 -15.87 14.88 -8.35
C LEU A 255 -17.25 14.40 -7.87
N ALA A 256 -17.53 13.11 -8.06
CA ALA A 256 -18.59 12.47 -7.30
C ALA A 256 -18.24 12.42 -5.81
N ALA A 257 -19.23 12.31 -4.95
CA ALA A 257 -19.06 12.28 -3.50
C ALA A 257 -19.75 11.06 -2.90
N ALA A 258 -19.20 10.58 -1.80
CA ALA A 258 -19.84 9.57 -0.98
C ALA A 258 -19.57 9.89 0.50
N PRO A 259 -20.54 10.50 1.22
CA PRO A 259 -20.35 10.89 2.61
C PRO A 259 -20.32 9.68 3.54
N MET A 260 -19.58 9.83 4.65
CA MET A 260 -19.49 8.86 5.73
C MET A 260 -20.45 9.22 6.87
N LEU A 261 -21.35 8.30 7.18
CA LEU A 261 -22.32 8.37 8.27
C LEU A 261 -21.81 7.62 9.49
N TYR A 262 -21.80 8.26 10.65
CA TYR A 262 -21.33 7.64 11.90
C TYR A 262 -22.52 6.96 12.60
N THR A 263 -22.54 5.63 12.54
CA THR A 263 -23.62 4.76 13.05
C THR A 263 -23.24 4.15 14.40
N LEU A 264 -22.73 2.91 14.48
CA LEU A 264 -22.33 2.30 15.77
C LEU A 264 -21.21 3.08 16.48
N ALA A 265 -20.33 3.78 15.76
CA ALA A 265 -19.31 4.67 16.33
C ALA A 265 -19.75 6.15 16.48
N GLY A 266 -21.00 6.44 16.13
CA GLY A 266 -21.60 7.79 16.19
C GLY A 266 -22.05 8.18 17.60
N THR A 267 -22.69 9.35 17.68
CA THR A 267 -23.06 9.99 18.93
C THR A 267 -24.56 10.32 18.94
N PRO A 268 -25.36 9.84 19.90
CA PRO A 268 -26.72 10.33 20.05
C PRO A 268 -26.73 11.80 20.49
N PRO A 269 -27.64 12.65 19.97
CA PRO A 269 -27.72 14.06 20.30
C PRO A 269 -28.14 14.29 21.75
N ALA A 270 -27.82 15.49 22.28
CA ALA A 270 -28.08 15.83 23.68
C ALA A 270 -29.55 15.66 24.09
N TRP A 271 -30.49 16.13 23.25
CA TRP A 271 -31.93 16.00 23.50
C TRP A 271 -32.39 14.54 23.63
N HIS A 272 -31.76 13.62 22.89
CA HIS A 272 -32.09 12.19 22.95
C HIS A 272 -31.42 11.50 24.15
N LEU A 273 -30.21 11.92 24.52
CA LEU A 273 -29.53 11.48 25.74
C LEU A 273 -30.24 11.96 27.01
N GLU A 274 -30.83 13.15 27.01
CA GLU A 274 -31.65 13.67 28.10
C GLU A 274 -32.95 12.85 28.29
N ARG A 275 -33.49 12.29 27.20
CA ARG A 275 -34.72 11.47 27.20
C ARG A 275 -34.48 10.01 27.55
N GLU A 276 -33.53 9.36 26.87
CA GLU A 276 -33.29 7.90 26.97
C GLU A 276 -32.10 7.54 27.89
N GLY A 277 -31.29 8.52 28.30
CA GLY A 277 -30.13 8.32 29.17
C GLY A 277 -29.10 7.34 28.59
N ALA A 278 -28.63 6.44 29.45
CA ALA A 278 -27.63 5.43 29.10
C ALA A 278 -28.15 4.39 28.09
N ALA A 279 -29.47 4.18 27.98
CA ALA A 279 -30.05 3.16 27.10
C ALA A 279 -29.86 3.46 25.61
N ALA A 280 -29.61 4.72 25.24
CA ALA A 280 -29.26 5.10 23.87
C ALA A 280 -27.84 4.73 23.43
N ARG A 281 -27.02 4.17 24.33
CA ARG A 281 -25.62 3.81 24.11
C ARG A 281 -25.39 2.32 24.41
N PHE A 282 -24.28 1.78 23.93
CA PHE A 282 -23.77 0.49 24.38
C PHE A 282 -23.16 0.64 25.77
N LEU A 283 -23.20 -0.43 26.55
CA LEU A 283 -22.52 -0.55 27.84
C LEU A 283 -21.36 -1.53 27.68
N GLU A 284 -20.15 -1.02 27.50
CA GLU A 284 -18.94 -1.83 27.28
C GLU A 284 -18.06 -1.90 28.53
N PRO A 285 -17.19 -2.92 28.67
CA PRO A 285 -16.07 -2.86 29.61
C PRO A 285 -15.15 -1.66 29.34
N ALA A 286 -14.59 -1.09 30.40
CA ALA A 286 -13.50 -0.13 30.25
C ALA A 286 -12.21 -0.84 29.80
N PRO A 287 -11.46 -0.28 28.83
CA PRO A 287 -10.22 -0.89 28.34
C PRO A 287 -9.14 -0.94 29.45
N PRO A 288 -8.28 -1.97 29.47
CA PRO A 288 -7.20 -2.06 30.45
C PRO A 288 -6.25 -0.85 30.34
N PRO A 289 -5.90 -0.19 31.46
CA PRO A 289 -5.24 1.10 31.40
C PRO A 289 -3.75 0.99 31.05
N LYS A 290 -3.22 1.99 30.32
CA LYS A 290 -1.76 2.17 30.17
C LYS A 290 -1.06 2.56 31.49
N ASN A 291 -1.80 3.05 32.48
CA ASN A 291 -1.35 3.31 33.86
C ASN A 291 -2.50 3.10 34.84
N ALA A 292 -2.35 2.17 35.79
CA ALA A 292 -3.44 1.78 36.69
C ALA A 292 -3.67 2.80 37.82
N LYS A 293 -4.74 3.61 37.67
CA LYS A 293 -5.71 4.03 38.72
C LYS A 293 -6.79 4.93 38.10
N ASP A 294 -8.01 4.80 38.63
CA ASP A 294 -9.14 5.74 38.48
C ASP A 294 -9.88 5.81 37.12
N GLN A 295 -10.48 4.70 36.68
CA GLN A 295 -11.63 4.69 35.77
C GLN A 295 -12.71 3.68 36.23
N PRO A 296 -14.00 3.90 35.89
CA PRO A 296 -15.08 2.93 36.15
C PRO A 296 -14.84 1.60 35.41
N ALA A 297 -15.50 0.53 35.85
CA ALA A 297 -15.39 -0.80 35.22
C ALA A 297 -16.02 -0.86 33.82
N GLU A 298 -16.92 0.06 33.50
CA GLU A 298 -17.71 0.11 32.26
C GLU A 298 -17.71 1.53 31.66
N ARG A 299 -17.94 1.63 30.35
CA ARG A 299 -18.02 2.86 29.56
C ARG A 299 -19.26 2.87 28.67
N LEU A 300 -19.79 4.05 28.38
CA LEU A 300 -20.89 4.24 27.43
C LEU A 300 -20.38 4.75 26.08
N SER A 301 -20.80 4.11 24.99
CA SER A 301 -20.30 4.34 23.63
C SER A 301 -21.40 4.22 22.57
N GLY A 302 -21.18 4.79 21.38
CA GLY A 302 -21.98 4.50 20.18
C GLY A 302 -23.46 4.89 20.21
N ILE A 303 -24.21 4.35 19.25
CA ILE A 303 -25.66 4.49 19.09
C ILE A 303 -26.32 3.11 19.18
N ASN A 304 -27.15 2.88 20.19
CA ASN A 304 -27.76 1.57 20.43
C ASN A 304 -29.03 1.33 19.59
N LEU A 305 -28.86 0.70 18.41
CA LEU A 305 -29.95 0.39 17.47
C LEU A 305 -30.89 -0.74 17.91
N PHE A 306 -30.63 -1.38 19.06
CA PHE A 306 -31.51 -2.37 19.67
C PHE A 306 -32.35 -1.78 20.82
N HIS A 307 -32.06 -0.56 21.26
CA HIS A 307 -32.97 0.22 22.09
C HIS A 307 -34.07 0.85 21.20
N PRO A 308 -35.35 0.42 21.28
CA PRO A 308 -36.34 0.78 20.26
C PRO A 308 -36.59 2.30 20.08
N PRO A 309 -36.64 3.14 21.13
CA PRO A 309 -36.74 4.59 20.98
C PRO A 309 -35.53 5.21 20.24
N THR A 310 -34.33 4.70 20.49
CA THR A 310 -33.09 5.15 19.83
C THR A 310 -33.03 4.69 18.39
N ALA A 311 -33.42 3.44 18.13
CA ALA A 311 -33.54 2.90 16.78
C ALA A 311 -34.48 3.78 15.94
N ALA A 312 -35.71 4.02 16.41
CA ALA A 312 -36.70 4.82 15.70
C ALA A 312 -36.24 6.26 15.41
N ALA A 313 -35.60 6.92 16.38
CA ALA A 313 -35.10 8.29 16.21
C ALA A 313 -33.93 8.35 15.21
N PHE A 314 -32.92 7.48 15.34
CA PHE A 314 -31.80 7.43 14.40
C PHE A 314 -32.23 7.00 12.99
N GLU A 315 -33.18 6.07 12.89
CA GLU A 315 -33.79 5.65 11.63
C GLU A 315 -34.59 6.76 10.93
N ALA A 316 -35.16 7.71 11.67
CA ALA A 316 -35.78 8.91 11.13
C ALA A 316 -34.74 9.91 10.63
N PHE A 317 -33.66 10.13 11.40
CA PHE A 317 -32.50 10.92 10.99
C PHE A 317 -31.88 10.41 9.69
N LEU A 318 -31.58 9.11 9.57
CA LEU A 318 -31.01 8.53 8.35
C LEU A 318 -31.93 8.70 7.13
N ALA A 319 -33.24 8.54 7.31
CA ALA A 319 -34.22 8.76 6.24
C ALA A 319 -34.32 10.25 5.82
N ALA A 320 -34.17 11.18 6.77
CA ALA A 320 -34.10 12.62 6.49
C ALA A 320 -32.80 13.00 5.77
N TYR A 321 -31.66 12.46 6.21
CA TYR A 321 -30.34 12.64 5.61
C TYR A 321 -30.32 12.17 4.14
N ALA A 322 -30.75 10.93 3.87
CA ALA A 322 -30.80 10.40 2.51
C ALA A 322 -31.78 11.16 1.62
N ARG A 323 -32.91 11.64 2.17
CA ARG A 323 -33.86 12.49 1.43
C ARG A 323 -33.23 13.84 1.04
N HIS A 324 -32.55 14.50 1.97
CA HIS A 324 -31.83 15.75 1.72
C HIS A 324 -30.77 15.59 0.63
N LEU A 325 -29.99 14.51 0.68
CA LEU A 325 -29.03 14.17 -0.38
C LEU A 325 -29.71 13.96 -1.74
N ARG A 326 -30.83 13.24 -1.79
CA ARG A 326 -31.57 13.03 -3.05
C ARG A 326 -32.13 14.34 -3.63
N GLU A 327 -32.67 15.20 -2.77
CA GLU A 327 -33.36 16.43 -3.19
C GLU A 327 -32.41 17.55 -3.64
N ARG A 328 -31.17 17.60 -3.10
CA ARG A 328 -30.16 18.61 -3.46
C ARG A 328 -28.98 18.09 -4.28
N TRP A 329 -28.59 16.83 -4.11
CA TRP A 329 -27.26 16.32 -4.49
C TRP A 329 -27.28 15.00 -5.27
N ALA A 330 -28.42 14.56 -5.82
CA ALA A 330 -28.52 13.30 -6.57
C ALA A 330 -27.56 13.15 -7.76
N ASN A 331 -27.07 14.26 -8.34
CA ASN A 331 -26.08 14.27 -9.42
C ASN A 331 -24.62 14.39 -8.92
N THR A 332 -24.41 14.44 -7.61
CA THR A 332 -23.09 14.56 -6.97
C THR A 332 -22.81 13.37 -6.06
N VAL A 333 -23.80 12.89 -5.31
CA VAL A 333 -23.65 11.72 -4.45
C VAL A 333 -23.88 10.43 -5.25
N GLU A 334 -22.93 9.50 -5.18
CA GLU A 334 -23.07 8.17 -5.80
C GLU A 334 -23.39 7.06 -4.81
N ALA A 335 -23.03 7.24 -3.53
CA ALA A 335 -23.24 6.27 -2.47
C ALA A 335 -23.21 6.95 -1.09
N ALA A 336 -23.68 6.28 -0.05
CA ALA A 336 -23.42 6.63 1.34
C ALA A 336 -22.64 5.50 2.03
N TYR A 337 -21.55 5.85 2.69
CA TYR A 337 -20.83 4.93 3.57
C TYR A 337 -21.43 4.97 4.97
N ALA A 338 -21.67 3.82 5.56
CA ALA A 338 -21.98 3.72 6.99
C ALA A 338 -20.71 3.30 7.76
N ASP A 339 -20.09 4.24 8.47
CA ASP A 339 -19.14 3.91 9.52
C ASP A 339 -19.91 3.39 10.75
N GLY A 340 -20.01 2.07 10.87
CA GLY A 340 -20.46 1.40 12.09
C GLY A 340 -19.32 1.01 13.02
N GLY A 341 -18.28 1.84 13.13
CA GLY A 341 -17.00 1.41 13.69
C GLY A 341 -16.33 0.34 12.81
N LEU A 342 -16.78 0.14 11.57
CA LEU A 342 -16.54 -1.07 10.76
C LEU A 342 -15.12 -1.20 10.21
N ARG A 343 -14.26 -0.17 10.39
CA ARG A 343 -12.79 -0.34 10.37
C ARG A 343 -12.34 -1.45 11.32
N GLU A 344 -13.10 -1.64 12.38
CA GLU A 344 -13.06 -2.75 13.32
C GLU A 344 -14.49 -3.33 13.41
N LEU A 345 -14.85 -4.23 12.48
CA LEU A 345 -16.09 -5.07 12.49
C LEU A 345 -16.24 -5.96 13.75
N GLU A 346 -15.59 -5.61 14.85
CA GLU A 346 -15.84 -6.13 16.19
C GLU A 346 -17.17 -5.54 16.69
N ALA A 347 -18.21 -6.36 16.81
CA ALA A 347 -19.36 -5.93 17.60
C ALA A 347 -18.90 -5.58 19.03
N PRO A 348 -19.39 -4.48 19.62
CA PRO A 348 -19.06 -4.11 20.99
C PRO A 348 -19.36 -5.26 21.95
N ASP A 349 -18.62 -5.36 23.05
CA ASP A 349 -19.06 -6.16 24.20
C ASP A 349 -20.19 -5.40 24.90
N ASP A 350 -21.34 -5.30 24.23
CA ASP A 350 -22.51 -4.61 24.76
C ASP A 350 -23.19 -5.48 25.82
N ARG A 351 -23.27 -4.92 27.03
CA ARG A 351 -23.90 -5.50 28.21
C ARG A 351 -25.22 -4.82 28.55
N SER A 352 -25.68 -3.92 27.68
CA SER A 352 -26.93 -3.17 27.85
C SER A 352 -28.16 -4.09 27.97
N ALA A 353 -29.23 -3.54 28.56
CA ALA A 353 -30.53 -4.20 28.59
C ALA A 353 -31.09 -4.48 27.17
N ALA A 354 -30.68 -3.71 26.16
CA ALA A 354 -31.06 -3.95 24.76
C ALA A 354 -30.38 -5.22 24.21
N MET A 355 -29.09 -5.46 24.50
CA MET A 355 -28.43 -6.71 24.12
C MET A 355 -28.99 -7.92 24.89
N GLN A 356 -29.34 -7.75 26.17
CA GLN A 356 -30.05 -8.78 26.94
C GLN A 356 -31.42 -9.14 26.31
N ALA A 357 -32.17 -8.13 25.84
CA ALA A 357 -33.44 -8.34 25.16
C ALA A 357 -33.27 -9.02 23.79
N TRP A 358 -32.30 -8.57 22.98
CA TRP A 358 -31.94 -9.19 21.71
C TRP A 358 -31.54 -10.65 21.89
N TRP A 359 -30.67 -10.95 22.86
CA TRP A 359 -30.27 -12.34 23.15
C TRP A 359 -31.48 -13.22 23.47
N ARG A 360 -32.43 -12.78 24.32
CA ARG A 360 -33.64 -13.56 24.62
C ARG A 360 -34.49 -13.80 23.36
N GLN A 361 -34.69 -12.76 22.54
CA GLN A 361 -35.45 -12.85 21.30
C GLN A 361 -34.79 -13.77 20.27
N TRP A 362 -33.49 -13.61 20.04
CA TRP A 362 -32.72 -14.35 19.04
C TRP A 362 -32.44 -15.80 19.48
N SER A 363 -32.01 -16.00 20.72
CA SER A 363 -31.66 -17.33 21.24
C SER A 363 -32.89 -18.16 21.57
N GLN A 364 -34.05 -17.52 21.83
CA GLN A 364 -35.26 -18.16 22.37
C GLN A 364 -35.00 -18.85 23.73
N THR A 365 -34.20 -18.22 24.59
CA THR A 365 -33.88 -18.71 25.94
C THR A 365 -34.00 -17.61 26.98
N ASP A 366 -34.28 -17.99 28.23
CA ASP A 366 -34.29 -17.10 29.39
C ASP A 366 -32.91 -16.87 30.03
N THR A 367 -31.85 -17.50 29.50
CA THR A 367 -30.50 -17.30 30.04
C THR A 367 -30.06 -15.85 29.83
N PRO A 368 -29.29 -15.25 30.76
CA PRO A 368 -28.71 -13.93 30.51
C PRO A 368 -27.68 -14.00 29.37
N TRP A 369 -27.60 -12.92 28.58
CA TRP A 369 -26.49 -12.70 27.66
C TRP A 369 -25.18 -12.64 28.44
N ARG A 370 -24.17 -13.33 27.92
CA ARG A 370 -22.77 -13.33 28.37
C ARG A 370 -21.89 -13.24 27.13
N ALA A 371 -20.87 -12.41 27.18
CA ALA A 371 -20.01 -12.17 26.03
C ALA A 371 -19.16 -13.42 25.70
N PRO A 372 -18.89 -13.72 24.41
CA PRO A 372 -17.95 -14.76 24.00
C PRO A 372 -16.61 -14.74 24.72
N GLU A 373 -16.06 -13.56 25.02
CA GLU A 373 -14.80 -13.38 25.74
C GLU A 373 -14.92 -13.87 27.20
N GLU A 374 -16.04 -13.58 27.86
CA GLU A 374 -16.34 -14.03 29.22
C GLU A 374 -16.53 -15.56 29.27
N LEU A 375 -17.21 -16.12 28.26
CA LEU A 375 -17.44 -17.56 28.12
C LEU A 375 -16.15 -18.33 27.78
N ARG A 376 -15.24 -17.74 26.98
CA ARG A 376 -13.90 -18.27 26.67
C ARG A 376 -12.93 -18.20 27.84
N ALA A 377 -13.14 -17.28 28.79
CA ALA A 377 -12.30 -17.10 29.97
C ALA A 377 -12.62 -18.09 31.11
N ALA A 378 -13.72 -18.85 31.01
CA ALA A 378 -14.02 -19.94 31.95
C ALA A 378 -13.04 -21.11 31.79
N GLU A 379 -12.70 -21.78 32.89
CA GLU A 379 -11.87 -22.99 32.88
C GLU A 379 -12.69 -24.21 33.39
N PRO A 380 -13.00 -25.20 32.53
CA PRO A 380 -12.85 -25.21 31.07
C PRO A 380 -13.89 -24.33 30.35
N PRO A 381 -13.63 -23.86 29.11
CA PRO A 381 -14.61 -23.10 28.33
C PRO A 381 -15.81 -23.94 27.91
N ASP A 382 -17.03 -23.37 28.03
CA ASP A 382 -18.25 -23.92 27.44
C ASP A 382 -18.31 -23.54 25.95
N TRP A 383 -17.69 -24.36 25.10
CA TRP A 383 -17.59 -24.09 23.67
C TRP A 383 -18.95 -23.95 22.95
N PRO A 384 -19.97 -24.80 23.22
CA PRO A 384 -21.33 -24.57 22.72
C PRO A 384 -21.91 -23.20 23.09
N ALA A 385 -21.72 -22.75 24.33
CA ALA A 385 -22.16 -21.40 24.72
C ALA A 385 -21.36 -20.30 23.99
N VAL A 386 -20.03 -20.44 23.87
CA VAL A 386 -19.17 -19.51 23.11
C VAL A 386 -19.65 -19.39 21.65
N VAL A 387 -19.85 -20.52 20.96
CA VAL A 387 -20.30 -20.54 19.56
C VAL A 387 -21.66 -19.87 19.41
N ARG A 388 -22.63 -20.19 20.28
CA ARG A 388 -23.97 -19.60 20.24
C ARG A 388 -23.95 -18.09 20.52
N ALA A 389 -23.06 -17.64 21.41
CA ALA A 389 -22.88 -16.23 21.70
C ALA A 389 -22.22 -15.47 20.52
N GLU A 390 -21.21 -16.05 19.87
CA GLU A 390 -20.64 -15.47 18.64
C GLU A 390 -21.66 -15.45 17.48
N GLN A 391 -22.49 -16.49 17.31
CA GLN A 391 -23.58 -16.48 16.33
C GLN A 391 -24.62 -15.38 16.60
N CYS A 392 -24.98 -15.15 17.87
CA CYS A 392 -25.88 -14.06 18.26
C CYS A 392 -25.29 -12.69 17.92
N ARG A 393 -23.99 -12.52 18.19
CA ARG A 393 -23.20 -11.32 17.87
C ARG A 393 -23.09 -11.07 16.37
N GLU A 394 -22.80 -12.11 15.58
CA GLU A 394 -22.77 -12.05 14.12
C GLU A 394 -24.13 -11.62 13.56
N ALA A 395 -25.23 -12.15 14.10
CA ALA A 395 -26.60 -11.78 13.70
C ALA A 395 -26.98 -10.35 14.12
N TRP A 396 -26.60 -9.93 15.34
CA TRP A 396 -26.77 -8.56 15.85
C TRP A 396 -26.10 -7.51 14.93
N LEU A 397 -24.89 -7.82 14.46
CA LEU A 397 -24.12 -6.95 13.57
C LEU A 397 -24.76 -6.84 12.18
N ALA A 398 -25.23 -7.96 11.62
CA ALA A 398 -25.96 -7.97 10.36
C ALA A 398 -27.29 -7.22 10.43
N GLU A 399 -28.07 -7.40 11.51
CA GLU A 399 -29.33 -6.68 11.73
C GLU A 399 -29.11 -5.16 11.88
N SER A 400 -28.03 -4.74 12.58
CA SER A 400 -27.63 -3.32 12.68
C SER A 400 -27.43 -2.69 11.30
N ALA A 401 -26.67 -3.34 10.43
CA ALA A 401 -26.40 -2.87 9.08
C ALA A 401 -27.67 -2.86 8.21
N ASN A 402 -28.53 -3.89 8.33
CA ASN A 402 -29.81 -3.94 7.62
C ASN A 402 -30.73 -2.77 7.98
N ARG A 403 -30.82 -2.40 9.27
CA ARG A 403 -31.59 -1.23 9.73
C ARG A 403 -31.07 0.08 9.12
N VAL A 404 -29.76 0.28 9.15
CA VAL A 404 -29.11 1.45 8.55
C VAL A 404 -29.41 1.54 7.05
N ALA A 405 -29.22 0.44 6.30
CA ALA A 405 -29.47 0.42 4.86
C ALA A 405 -30.95 0.62 4.52
N ALA A 406 -31.86 -0.01 5.26
CA ALA A 406 -33.30 0.18 5.09
C ALA A 406 -33.71 1.64 5.37
N ALA A 407 -33.17 2.25 6.42
CA ALA A 407 -33.48 3.64 6.78
C ALA A 407 -33.02 4.64 5.72
N LEU A 408 -31.81 4.49 5.20
CA LEU A 408 -31.31 5.29 4.08
C LEU A 408 -32.17 5.11 2.82
N ARG A 409 -32.52 3.87 2.47
CA ARG A 409 -33.35 3.58 1.30
C ARG A 409 -34.80 4.07 1.41
N ARG A 410 -35.33 4.32 2.62
CA ARG A 410 -36.61 5.05 2.80
C ARG A 410 -36.51 6.54 2.44
N GLY A 411 -35.34 7.16 2.57
CA GLY A 411 -35.09 8.53 2.13
C GLY A 411 -34.77 8.61 0.64
N TRP A 412 -33.96 7.67 0.14
CA TRP A 412 -33.54 7.58 -1.26
C TRP A 412 -33.41 6.10 -1.69
N PRO A 413 -34.42 5.52 -2.38
CA PRO A 413 -34.44 4.09 -2.71
C PRO A 413 -33.28 3.61 -3.57
N GLU A 414 -32.80 4.45 -4.48
CA GLU A 414 -31.73 4.15 -5.44
C GLU A 414 -30.31 4.43 -4.89
N LEU A 415 -30.19 4.91 -3.65
CA LEU A 415 -28.90 5.20 -3.03
C LEU A 415 -28.12 3.90 -2.75
N ALA A 416 -26.91 3.80 -3.31
CA ALA A 416 -25.99 2.74 -2.95
C ALA A 416 -25.54 2.90 -1.48
N VAL A 417 -25.74 1.87 -0.66
CA VAL A 417 -25.35 1.86 0.75
C VAL A 417 -24.22 0.87 0.94
N GLN A 418 -23.14 1.35 1.56
CA GLN A 418 -21.84 0.71 1.49
C GLN A 418 -21.25 0.55 2.88
N PHE A 419 -20.94 -0.70 3.24
CA PHE A 419 -20.34 -1.09 4.52
C PHE A 419 -18.91 -1.57 4.27
N GLN A 420 -18.00 -1.35 5.21
CA GLN A 420 -16.68 -1.96 5.16
C GLN A 420 -16.83 -3.45 5.51
N THR A 421 -16.54 -4.36 4.56
CA THR A 421 -16.73 -5.81 4.78
C THR A 421 -15.46 -6.53 5.24
N SER A 422 -14.30 -5.97 4.91
CA SER A 422 -13.00 -6.39 5.43
C SER A 422 -12.08 -5.17 5.56
N SER A 423 -11.31 -5.17 6.63
CA SER A 423 -10.54 -4.02 7.12
C SER A 423 -9.04 -4.13 6.78
N ASP A 424 -8.32 -3.05 7.08
CA ASP A 424 -6.85 -2.84 7.05
C ASP A 424 -6.08 -3.85 7.94
N ASP A 425 -6.82 -4.78 8.57
CA ASP A 425 -6.34 -5.79 9.50
C ASP A 425 -5.35 -6.77 8.86
N PHE A 426 -5.32 -6.93 7.52
CA PHE A 426 -4.28 -7.71 6.83
C PHE A 426 -2.88 -7.11 6.96
N HIS A 427 -2.75 -5.77 7.03
CA HIS A 427 -1.50 -5.11 7.40
C HIS A 427 -1.27 -5.09 8.92
N ARG A 428 -2.34 -5.26 9.72
CA ARG A 428 -2.30 -5.29 11.19
C ARG A 428 -2.39 -6.69 11.81
N LEU A 429 -2.09 -7.76 11.08
CA LEU A 429 -2.07 -9.16 11.60
C LEU A 429 -1.02 -9.40 12.71
N PHE A 430 -0.23 -8.36 13.04
CA PHE A 430 0.71 -8.30 14.16
C PHE A 430 0.13 -7.61 15.41
N VAL A 431 -1.10 -7.09 15.34
CA VAL A 431 -1.82 -6.43 16.44
C VAL A 431 -3.03 -7.28 16.83
N PRO A 432 -3.25 -7.61 18.12
CA PRO A 432 -4.28 -8.57 18.56
C PRO A 432 -5.74 -8.04 18.51
N VAL A 433 -6.09 -7.18 17.54
CA VAL A 433 -7.45 -6.57 17.37
C VAL A 433 -8.30 -7.29 16.29
N THR A 434 -7.93 -8.52 15.96
CA THR A 434 -8.74 -9.45 15.15
C THR A 434 -9.08 -10.69 15.97
N GLY A 435 -9.72 -10.48 17.12
CA GLY A 435 -10.01 -11.51 18.12
C GLY A 435 -11.50 -11.86 18.33
N ARG A 436 -12.42 -11.23 17.58
CA ARG A 436 -13.87 -11.47 17.69
C ARG A 436 -14.41 -12.10 16.40
N SER A 437 -15.29 -13.10 16.51
CA SER A 437 -15.83 -13.77 15.33
C SER A 437 -16.61 -12.80 14.44
N ARG A 438 -16.28 -12.79 13.15
CA ARG A 438 -16.96 -12.03 12.11
C ARG A 438 -17.44 -13.02 11.06
N ASN A 439 -18.74 -13.04 10.75
CA ASN A 439 -19.28 -13.84 9.65
C ASN A 439 -18.98 -13.16 8.32
N LEU A 440 -17.72 -13.20 7.89
CA LEU A 440 -17.26 -12.53 6.67
C LEU A 440 -18.11 -12.87 5.43
N PRO A 441 -18.54 -14.13 5.18
CA PRO A 441 -19.47 -14.45 4.09
C PRO A 441 -20.82 -13.73 4.16
N ALA A 442 -21.37 -13.52 5.36
CA ALA A 442 -22.59 -12.73 5.56
C ALA A 442 -22.33 -11.22 5.42
N LEU A 443 -21.21 -10.72 5.96
CA LEU A 443 -20.81 -9.32 5.86
C LEU A 443 -20.60 -8.89 4.40
N CYS A 444 -20.03 -9.77 3.56
CA CYS A 444 -19.93 -9.53 2.11
C CYS A 444 -21.30 -9.38 1.42
N ARG A 445 -22.42 -9.80 2.04
CA ARG A 445 -23.78 -9.66 1.51
C ARG A 445 -24.52 -8.43 2.06
N LEU A 446 -23.91 -7.67 2.96
CA LEU A 446 -24.44 -6.39 3.42
C LEU A 446 -24.10 -5.29 2.41
N GLY A 447 -25.03 -4.34 2.24
CA GLY A 447 -24.87 -3.24 1.29
C GLY A 447 -24.87 -3.70 -0.18
N ASP A 448 -24.51 -2.79 -1.07
CA ASP A 448 -24.56 -3.03 -2.51
C ASP A 448 -23.29 -3.74 -3.03
N ASN A 449 -22.09 -3.28 -2.64
CA ASN A 449 -20.81 -3.90 -3.04
C ASN A 449 -20.00 -4.34 -1.80
N PRO A 450 -19.50 -5.59 -1.74
CA PRO A 450 -18.51 -5.98 -0.74
C PRO A 450 -17.18 -5.24 -0.96
N SER A 451 -16.48 -4.99 0.15
CA SER A 451 -15.38 -4.03 0.19
C SER A 451 -14.17 -4.45 1.04
N THR A 452 -12.98 -3.91 0.71
CA THR A 452 -11.72 -4.27 1.36
C THR A 452 -10.60 -3.24 1.34
N ALA A 453 -9.77 -3.28 2.38
CA ALA A 453 -8.61 -2.43 2.65
C ALA A 453 -7.29 -3.23 2.73
N THR A 454 -7.06 -4.14 1.78
CA THR A 454 -5.86 -5.00 1.71
C THR A 454 -5.32 -5.05 0.29
N ASP A 455 -4.05 -5.44 0.15
CA ASP A 455 -3.39 -5.74 -1.13
C ASP A 455 -3.14 -7.26 -1.36
N SER A 456 -3.61 -8.12 -0.45
CA SER A 456 -3.35 -9.57 -0.49
C SER A 456 -4.16 -10.33 -1.55
N PRO A 457 -3.52 -11.18 -2.39
CA PRO A 457 -4.23 -12.08 -3.31
C PRO A 457 -5.16 -13.10 -2.65
N ALA A 458 -4.82 -13.56 -1.46
CA ALA A 458 -5.71 -14.44 -0.70
C ALA A 458 -7.00 -13.72 -0.34
N SER A 459 -6.92 -12.47 0.10
CA SER A 459 -8.07 -11.66 0.49
C SER A 459 -8.94 -11.25 -0.69
N PHE A 460 -8.36 -10.88 -1.83
CA PHE A 460 -9.15 -10.62 -3.05
C PHE A 460 -9.86 -11.88 -3.57
N ALA A 461 -9.21 -13.04 -3.52
CA ALA A 461 -9.84 -14.32 -3.85
C ALA A 461 -10.97 -14.68 -2.87
N LEU A 462 -10.81 -14.41 -1.58
CA LEU A 462 -11.80 -14.61 -0.53
C LEU A 462 -13.07 -13.79 -0.80
N LEU A 463 -12.91 -12.49 -1.03
CA LEU A 463 -14.02 -11.57 -1.30
C LEU A 463 -14.70 -11.86 -2.64
N ARG A 464 -13.92 -12.16 -3.69
CA ARG A 464 -14.46 -12.65 -4.97
C ARG A 464 -15.40 -13.83 -4.76
N SER A 465 -14.96 -14.79 -3.95
CA SER A 465 -15.71 -16.03 -3.67
C SER A 465 -17.02 -15.77 -2.94
N PHE A 466 -17.06 -14.76 -2.05
CA PHE A 466 -18.24 -14.43 -1.25
C PHE A 466 -19.15 -13.36 -1.86
N ALA A 467 -18.64 -12.54 -2.79
CA ALA A 467 -19.39 -11.47 -3.44
C ALA A 467 -20.59 -11.97 -4.26
N GLY A 468 -20.51 -13.19 -4.80
CA GLY A 468 -21.58 -13.78 -5.61
C GLY A 468 -21.74 -13.10 -6.97
N GLY A 469 -20.65 -12.58 -7.55
CA GLY A 469 -20.66 -11.94 -8.87
C GLY A 469 -21.01 -10.44 -8.87
N ARG A 470 -21.20 -9.82 -7.70
CA ARG A 470 -21.26 -8.36 -7.53
C ARG A 470 -19.88 -7.70 -7.71
N TRP A 471 -19.88 -6.40 -7.96
CA TRP A 471 -18.69 -5.57 -8.01
C TRP A 471 -17.99 -5.52 -6.65
N LEU A 472 -16.65 -5.50 -6.65
CA LEU A 472 -15.86 -5.20 -5.46
C LEU A 472 -15.58 -3.70 -5.39
N TRP A 473 -15.50 -3.18 -4.16
CA TRP A 473 -15.01 -1.83 -3.85
C TRP A 473 -13.77 -1.92 -2.97
N SER A 474 -12.62 -1.40 -3.42
CA SER A 474 -11.45 -1.32 -2.55
C SER A 474 -11.55 -0.03 -1.75
N GLN A 475 -11.79 -0.12 -0.44
CA GLN A 475 -11.77 1.02 0.48
C GLN A 475 -10.38 1.08 1.10
N GLU A 476 -9.75 2.25 1.22
CA GLU A 476 -8.46 2.40 1.90
C GLU A 476 -7.33 1.46 1.41
N LEU A 477 -6.93 1.55 0.13
CA LEU A 477 -5.63 1.00 -0.25
C LEU A 477 -4.50 1.72 0.51
N HIS A 478 -3.62 0.95 1.16
CA HIS A 478 -2.43 1.49 1.82
C HIS A 478 -1.60 2.31 0.82
N ASP A 479 -1.50 3.60 1.09
CA ASP A 479 -1.05 4.58 0.10
C ASP A 479 0.46 4.60 -0.09
N GLY A 480 1.16 3.99 0.87
CA GLY A 480 2.61 3.90 1.02
C GLY A 480 3.37 2.83 0.24
N CYS A 481 2.73 2.00 -0.60
CA CYS A 481 3.42 0.87 -1.24
C CYS A 481 3.34 0.83 -2.79
N GLY A 482 2.36 1.50 -3.41
CA GLY A 482 2.12 1.48 -4.87
C GLY A 482 1.57 0.14 -5.41
N THR A 483 2.04 -0.98 -4.86
CA THR A 483 1.62 -2.37 -5.13
C THR A 483 0.11 -2.52 -5.06
N CYS A 484 -0.50 -1.91 -4.03
CA CYS A 484 -1.90 -2.08 -3.65
C CYS A 484 -2.86 -1.82 -4.81
N GLY A 485 -2.67 -0.74 -5.57
CA GLY A 485 -3.55 -0.36 -6.68
C GLY A 485 -3.51 -1.35 -7.85
N GLY A 486 -2.32 -1.59 -8.40
CA GLY A 486 -2.14 -2.50 -9.53
C GLY A 486 -2.47 -3.95 -9.20
N ALA A 487 -2.02 -4.41 -8.02
CA ALA A 487 -2.29 -5.76 -7.53
C ALA A 487 -3.78 -5.99 -7.32
N ALA A 488 -4.47 -5.11 -6.58
CA ALA A 488 -5.92 -5.19 -6.42
C ALA A 488 -6.62 -5.30 -7.78
N ILE A 489 -6.33 -4.36 -8.68
CA ILE A 489 -7.08 -4.19 -9.92
C ILE A 489 -6.90 -5.36 -10.89
N ALA A 490 -5.69 -5.91 -10.97
CA ALA A 490 -5.46 -7.14 -11.73
C ALA A 490 -6.20 -8.36 -11.14
N GLN A 491 -6.56 -8.31 -9.85
CA GLN A 491 -7.07 -9.44 -9.07
C GLN A 491 -8.59 -9.47 -8.85
N ALA A 492 -9.31 -8.36 -8.87
CA ALA A 492 -10.76 -8.42 -8.67
C ALA A 492 -11.47 -9.14 -9.82
N PRO A 493 -12.62 -9.80 -9.56
CA PRO A 493 -13.53 -10.21 -10.61
C PRO A 493 -13.99 -8.99 -11.40
N PHE A 494 -14.39 -7.93 -10.70
CA PHE A 494 -15.05 -6.74 -11.22
C PHE A 494 -14.78 -5.56 -10.27
N TYR A 495 -14.14 -4.47 -10.74
CA TYR A 495 -13.93 -3.23 -9.97
C TYR A 495 -14.73 -2.03 -10.46
N ASP A 496 -15.55 -1.47 -9.56
CA ASP A 496 -16.41 -0.33 -9.86
C ASP A 496 -15.87 0.98 -9.29
N SER A 497 -15.21 0.90 -8.13
CA SER A 497 -14.44 1.99 -7.55
C SER A 497 -13.27 1.44 -6.73
N THR A 498 -12.19 2.22 -6.66
CA THR A 498 -11.01 1.96 -5.87
C THR A 498 -10.64 3.24 -5.13
N HIS A 499 -10.66 3.20 -3.82
CA HIS A 499 -10.16 4.26 -2.97
C HIS A 499 -8.66 4.09 -2.83
N ILE A 500 -7.92 5.14 -3.16
CA ILE A 500 -6.53 5.29 -2.73
C ILE A 500 -6.54 6.29 -1.57
N VAL A 501 -5.59 6.14 -0.65
CA VAL A 501 -5.27 7.10 0.43
C VAL A 501 -5.93 6.77 1.78
N LYS A 502 -5.11 6.18 2.67
CA LYS A 502 -5.16 6.43 4.13
C LYS A 502 -4.10 7.43 4.60
N GLY A 503 -3.48 8.15 3.66
CA GLY A 503 -2.79 9.42 3.88
C GLY A 503 -3.78 10.49 4.34
N SER A 504 -4.30 10.32 5.54
CA SER A 504 -4.97 11.38 6.26
C SER A 504 -4.05 12.59 6.22
N PHE A 505 -4.55 13.75 5.79
CA PHE A 505 -3.85 15.03 5.97
C PHE A 505 -3.55 15.35 7.45
N ASN A 506 -3.94 14.47 8.39
CA ASN A 506 -3.64 14.48 9.82
C ASN A 506 -2.18 14.84 10.11
N ARG A 507 -2.00 15.68 11.14
CA ARG A 507 -0.71 16.00 11.75
C ARG A 507 -0.02 14.79 12.41
N GLU A 508 -0.66 13.63 12.46
CA GLU A 508 -0.22 12.45 13.21
C GLU A 508 0.53 11.42 12.34
N LEU A 509 0.02 11.09 11.13
CA LEU A 509 0.77 10.27 10.15
C LEU A 509 2.12 10.91 9.78
N ARG A 510 2.18 12.25 9.77
CA ARG A 510 3.42 13.06 9.61
C ARG A 510 4.50 12.80 10.68
N ALA A 511 4.18 12.08 11.75
CA ALA A 511 5.12 11.70 12.81
C ALA A 511 5.51 10.20 12.79
N ALA A 512 4.85 9.39 11.97
CA ALA A 512 5.03 7.94 11.92
C ALA A 512 5.79 7.46 10.66
N PHE A 513 5.71 8.17 9.54
CA PHE A 513 6.36 7.81 8.28
C PHE A 513 7.40 8.85 7.83
N PRO A 514 8.40 8.48 7.00
CA PRO A 514 9.43 9.40 6.53
C PRO A 514 8.84 10.59 5.75
N GLN A 515 9.45 11.76 5.88
CA GLN A 515 8.97 12.99 5.21
C GLN A 515 8.92 12.88 3.67
N SER A 516 9.53 11.87 3.08
CA SER A 516 9.54 11.70 1.63
C SER A 516 8.19 11.31 1.01
N TRP A 517 7.23 10.82 1.81
CA TRP A 517 5.86 10.59 1.34
C TRP A 517 5.12 11.93 1.15
N PHE A 518 5.34 12.88 2.06
CA PHE A 518 4.76 14.23 2.06
C PHE A 518 5.78 15.25 2.60
N ARG A 519 6.55 15.88 1.69
CA ARG A 519 7.74 16.67 2.07
C ARG A 519 7.45 17.96 2.84
N TYR A 520 6.25 18.55 2.72
CA TYR A 520 5.81 19.68 3.55
C TYR A 520 4.26 19.74 3.69
N PRO A 521 3.68 20.47 4.68
CA PRO A 521 2.22 20.64 4.85
C PRO A 521 1.41 21.27 3.71
N ASP A 522 2.06 21.69 2.61
CA ASP A 522 1.43 22.29 1.43
C ASP A 522 0.81 21.25 0.46
N GLY A 523 0.87 19.96 0.81
CA GLY A 523 0.25 18.87 0.06
C GLY A 523 0.79 18.73 -1.36
N GLN A 524 2.04 19.11 -1.62
CA GLN A 524 2.76 18.63 -2.80
C GLN A 524 2.82 17.10 -2.82
N HIS A 525 2.82 16.48 -4.02
CA HIS A 525 3.10 15.05 -4.12
C HIS A 525 4.63 14.89 -4.20
N GLY A 526 5.23 14.20 -3.23
CA GLY A 526 6.61 13.72 -3.37
C GLY A 526 6.73 12.69 -4.50
N GLY A 527 7.95 12.30 -4.87
CA GLY A 527 8.17 11.26 -5.90
C GLY A 527 7.41 9.95 -5.59
N PHE A 528 7.37 9.58 -4.31
CA PHE A 528 6.52 8.52 -3.79
C PHE A 528 5.04 8.72 -4.18
N GLY A 529 4.43 9.84 -3.79
CA GLY A 529 3.02 10.14 -4.10
C GLY A 529 2.71 10.25 -5.58
N LEU A 530 3.65 10.70 -6.42
CA LEU A 530 3.47 10.73 -7.88
C LEU A 530 3.41 9.32 -8.48
N SER A 531 4.20 8.37 -7.97
CA SER A 531 4.09 6.96 -8.39
C SER A 531 2.74 6.35 -7.96
N SER A 532 2.33 6.53 -6.70
CA SER A 532 1.12 5.91 -6.15
C SER A 532 -0.20 6.55 -6.60
N PHE A 533 -0.24 7.88 -6.78
CA PHE A 533 -1.48 8.63 -7.04
C PHE A 533 -1.62 9.11 -8.49
N VAL A 534 -0.58 8.97 -9.33
CA VAL A 534 -0.63 9.40 -10.74
C VAL A 534 -0.20 8.27 -11.69
N ALA A 535 0.96 7.64 -11.46
CA ALA A 535 1.48 6.61 -12.35
C ALA A 535 0.65 5.31 -12.30
N THR A 536 0.48 4.74 -11.10
CA THR A 536 -0.26 3.48 -10.91
C THR A 536 -1.73 3.59 -11.32
N PRO A 537 -2.50 4.63 -10.94
CA PRO A 537 -3.91 4.74 -11.30
C PRO A 537 -4.10 4.82 -12.81
N ARG A 538 -3.28 5.66 -13.47
CA ARG A 538 -3.24 5.78 -14.93
C ARG A 538 -2.98 4.44 -15.60
N ARG A 539 -1.91 3.71 -15.21
CA ARG A 539 -1.59 2.39 -15.78
C ARG A 539 -2.72 1.38 -15.60
N CYS A 540 -3.45 1.42 -14.49
CA CYS A 540 -4.62 0.57 -14.27
C CYS A 540 -5.78 0.92 -15.22
N GLN A 541 -5.99 2.21 -15.49
CA GLN A 541 -6.98 2.66 -16.49
C GLN A 541 -6.56 2.32 -17.92
N GLU A 542 -5.26 2.33 -18.24
CA GLU A 542 -4.71 1.85 -19.52
C GLU A 542 -4.91 0.33 -19.76
N MET A 543 -5.45 -0.41 -18.77
CA MET A 543 -5.82 -1.83 -18.87
C MET A 543 -7.31 -2.09 -18.57
N ALA A 544 -8.11 -1.04 -18.33
CA ALA A 544 -9.46 -1.18 -17.79
C ALA A 544 -10.41 -1.89 -18.77
N SER A 545 -10.28 -1.67 -20.08
CA SER A 545 -11.11 -2.35 -21.09
C SER A 545 -11.00 -3.88 -20.97
N LEU A 546 -9.80 -4.42 -20.77
CA LEU A 546 -9.59 -5.85 -20.55
C LEU A 546 -10.19 -6.32 -19.22
N ILE A 547 -9.88 -5.61 -18.12
CA ILE A 547 -10.24 -6.05 -16.77
C ILE A 547 -11.78 -6.04 -16.59
N LEU A 548 -12.46 -5.01 -17.10
CA LEU A 548 -13.91 -4.84 -16.97
C LEU A 548 -14.75 -5.73 -17.91
N ASN A 549 -14.14 -6.30 -18.96
CA ASN A 549 -14.83 -7.17 -19.93
C ASN A 549 -14.46 -8.66 -19.78
N THR A 550 -13.62 -9.03 -18.82
CA THR A 550 -13.17 -10.43 -18.60
C THR A 550 -13.39 -10.89 -17.16
N GLU A 551 -13.73 -12.17 -16.99
CA GLU A 551 -13.89 -12.85 -15.71
C GLU A 551 -12.70 -13.75 -15.39
N TRP A 552 -12.57 -14.11 -14.11
CA TRP A 552 -11.64 -15.17 -13.70
C TRP A 552 -12.08 -16.53 -14.23
N THR A 553 -11.11 -17.38 -14.60
CA THR A 553 -11.42 -18.76 -14.94
C THR A 553 -11.92 -19.55 -13.71
N PRO A 554 -12.91 -20.46 -13.84
CA PRO A 554 -13.42 -21.24 -12.70
C PRO A 554 -12.33 -22.09 -12.03
N ALA A 555 -12.21 -21.99 -10.70
CA ALA A 555 -11.07 -22.54 -9.96
C ALA A 555 -11.15 -24.07 -9.72
N PRO A 556 -10.12 -24.85 -10.09
CA PRO A 556 -10.07 -26.30 -9.84
C PRO A 556 -9.74 -26.68 -8.38
N VAL A 557 -9.27 -25.72 -7.57
CA VAL A 557 -8.99 -25.92 -6.14
C VAL A 557 -9.96 -25.08 -5.31
N ALA A 558 -10.55 -25.69 -4.29
CA ALA A 558 -11.37 -25.03 -3.29
C ALA A 558 -10.66 -25.05 -1.92
N ILE A 559 -10.67 -23.92 -1.21
CA ILE A 559 -10.25 -23.84 0.21
C ILE A 559 -11.51 -23.68 1.06
N LEU A 560 -11.71 -24.54 2.07
CA LEU A 560 -12.80 -24.33 3.03
C LEU A 560 -12.45 -23.18 3.97
N TRP A 561 -13.19 -22.09 3.86
CA TRP A 561 -13.32 -21.07 4.89
C TRP A 561 -14.36 -21.54 5.90
N SER A 562 -13.92 -22.14 7.01
CA SER A 562 -14.85 -22.63 8.03
C SER A 562 -15.19 -21.54 9.05
N GLN A 563 -16.42 -21.03 8.97
CA GLN A 563 -16.89 -20.07 9.96
C GLN A 563 -17.04 -20.72 11.35
N ASP A 564 -17.39 -22.01 11.39
CA ASP A 564 -17.59 -22.74 12.65
C ASP A 564 -16.26 -22.97 13.40
N SER A 565 -15.17 -23.18 12.66
CA SER A 565 -13.82 -23.28 13.25
C SER A 565 -13.32 -21.93 13.75
N LEU A 566 -13.56 -20.85 13.00
CA LEU A 566 -13.14 -19.49 13.37
C LEU A 566 -13.77 -19.00 14.68
N ARG A 567 -15.00 -19.43 15.01
CA ARG A 567 -15.64 -19.11 16.31
C ARG A 567 -14.90 -19.68 17.53
N LEU A 568 -14.06 -20.71 17.35
CA LEU A 568 -13.21 -21.26 18.41
C LEU A 568 -11.77 -20.72 18.40
N ASP A 569 -11.37 -19.98 17.36
CA ASP A 569 -9.97 -19.71 17.02
C ASP A 569 -9.32 -18.61 17.89
N ARG A 570 -8.95 -18.98 19.12
CA ARG A 570 -8.35 -18.07 20.12
C ARG A 570 -7.06 -17.39 19.68
N ASN A 571 -6.28 -18.02 18.79
CA ASN A 571 -4.93 -17.61 18.42
C ASN A 571 -4.79 -17.26 16.92
N MET A 572 -5.92 -17.13 16.21
CA MET A 572 -6.00 -16.92 14.75
C MET A 572 -5.30 -18.02 13.93
N ALA A 573 -5.16 -19.24 14.46
CA ALA A 573 -4.45 -20.33 13.80
C ALA A 573 -5.18 -20.84 12.54
N ALA A 574 -6.49 -21.08 12.64
CA ALA A 574 -7.32 -21.49 11.52
C ALA A 574 -7.47 -20.35 10.49
N PHE A 575 -7.63 -19.10 10.97
CA PHE A 575 -7.62 -17.91 10.10
C PHE A 575 -6.33 -17.80 9.28
N LYS A 576 -5.16 -17.78 9.97
CA LYS A 576 -3.84 -17.70 9.33
C LYS A 576 -3.65 -18.85 8.34
N SER A 577 -4.03 -20.07 8.73
CA SER A 577 -3.94 -21.25 7.88
C SER A 577 -4.71 -21.08 6.57
N ALA A 578 -5.99 -20.68 6.63
CA ALA A 578 -6.83 -20.49 5.44
C ALA A 578 -6.31 -19.39 4.49
N ILE A 579 -5.79 -18.28 5.04
CA ILE A 579 -5.20 -17.19 4.24
C ILE A 579 -3.85 -17.61 3.63
N ALA A 580 -2.98 -18.25 4.41
CA ALA A 580 -1.68 -18.74 3.97
C ALA A 580 -1.79 -19.73 2.79
N TRP A 581 -2.80 -20.61 2.81
CA TRP A 581 -3.11 -21.48 1.68
C TRP A 581 -3.41 -20.70 0.39
N GLY A 582 -4.15 -19.59 0.48
CA GLY A 582 -4.38 -18.72 -0.67
C GLY A 582 -3.08 -18.12 -1.24
N HIS A 583 -2.19 -17.63 -0.37
CA HIS A 583 -0.88 -17.13 -0.81
C HIS A 583 0.00 -18.23 -1.42
N LEU A 584 0.05 -19.42 -0.82
CA LEU A 584 0.81 -20.56 -1.31
C LEU A 584 0.34 -20.96 -2.73
N LEU A 585 -0.97 -21.09 -2.94
CA LEU A 585 -1.55 -21.44 -4.24
C LEU A 585 -1.33 -20.33 -5.29
N ALA A 586 -1.44 -19.05 -4.90
CA ALA A 586 -1.15 -17.92 -5.79
C ALA A 586 0.30 -17.94 -6.33
N ARG A 587 1.28 -18.29 -5.48
CA ARG A 587 2.71 -18.35 -5.83
C ARG A 587 3.13 -19.60 -6.59
N THR A 588 2.40 -20.69 -6.39
CA THR A 588 2.55 -21.93 -7.16
C THR A 588 1.73 -21.91 -8.46
N PHE A 589 1.03 -20.80 -8.72
CA PHE A 589 0.20 -20.53 -9.91
C PHE A 589 -0.99 -21.50 -10.07
N PHE A 590 -1.50 -22.03 -8.95
CA PHE A 590 -2.77 -22.73 -8.92
C PHE A 590 -3.91 -21.75 -8.68
N ARG A 591 -4.98 -21.90 -9.44
CA ARG A 591 -6.19 -21.09 -9.30
C ARG A 591 -7.07 -21.72 -8.23
N TYR A 592 -7.52 -20.90 -7.29
CA TYR A 592 -8.34 -21.32 -6.16
C TYR A 592 -9.47 -20.32 -5.90
N ASP A 593 -10.57 -20.83 -5.35
CA ASP A 593 -11.62 -20.04 -4.72
C ASP A 593 -11.82 -20.53 -3.28
N TYR A 594 -12.40 -19.68 -2.44
CA TYR A 594 -12.87 -20.09 -1.12
C TYR A 594 -14.30 -20.62 -1.22
N VAL A 595 -14.62 -21.60 -0.38
CA VAL A 595 -15.98 -22.13 -0.18
C VAL A 595 -16.30 -22.11 1.30
N THR A 596 -17.57 -21.95 1.65
CA THR A 596 -18.06 -21.96 3.03
C THR A 596 -18.93 -23.19 3.25
N GLU A 597 -19.17 -23.60 4.50
CA GLU A 597 -20.06 -24.73 4.82
C GLU A 597 -21.41 -24.62 4.09
N ALA A 598 -22.00 -23.42 4.05
CA ALA A 598 -23.27 -23.11 3.40
C ALA A 598 -23.25 -23.09 1.85
N THR A 599 -22.08 -23.03 1.22
CA THR A 599 -21.93 -22.99 -0.26
C THR A 599 -21.24 -24.22 -0.83
N LEU A 600 -20.59 -25.02 0.03
CA LEU A 600 -19.77 -26.17 -0.28
C LEU A 600 -20.44 -27.15 -1.24
N ALA A 601 -21.64 -27.63 -0.88
CA ALA A 601 -22.35 -28.65 -1.67
C ALA A 601 -22.66 -28.23 -3.11
N GLY A 602 -22.92 -26.93 -3.36
CA GLY A 602 -23.18 -26.39 -4.69
C GLY A 602 -21.92 -26.02 -5.48
N ARG A 603 -20.79 -25.79 -4.79
CA ARG A 603 -19.52 -25.35 -5.39
C ARG A 603 -18.53 -26.49 -5.66
N LEU A 604 -18.53 -27.53 -4.81
CA LEU A 604 -17.66 -28.69 -4.97
C LEU A 604 -17.75 -29.43 -6.32
N PRO A 605 -18.92 -29.56 -6.99
CA PRO A 605 -18.98 -30.23 -8.29
C PRO A 605 -18.10 -29.61 -9.39
N ALA A 606 -17.70 -28.34 -9.25
CA ALA A 606 -16.79 -27.66 -10.17
C ALA A 606 -15.31 -27.73 -9.75
N ALA A 607 -15.02 -28.19 -8.53
CA ALA A 607 -13.66 -28.30 -7.99
C ALA A 607 -13.12 -29.73 -8.14
N THR A 608 -11.83 -29.84 -8.45
CA THR A 608 -11.08 -31.12 -8.46
C THR A 608 -10.54 -31.44 -7.06
N VAL A 609 -10.08 -30.42 -6.33
CA VAL A 609 -9.45 -30.54 -5.01
C VAL A 609 -10.18 -29.68 -3.98
N LEU A 610 -10.40 -30.21 -2.78
CA LEU A 610 -10.82 -29.46 -1.59
C LEU A 610 -9.73 -29.52 -0.53
N ILE A 611 -9.35 -28.36 -0.01
CA ILE A 611 -8.41 -28.20 1.10
C ILE A 611 -9.20 -27.86 2.36
N LEU A 612 -8.95 -28.59 3.46
CA LEU A 612 -9.42 -28.27 4.81
C LEU A 612 -8.25 -27.70 5.63
N PRO A 613 -8.07 -26.36 5.67
CA PRO A 613 -6.97 -25.72 6.37
C PRO A 613 -7.22 -25.68 7.88
N ASP A 614 -6.65 -26.62 8.63
CA ASP A 614 -6.77 -26.72 10.10
C ASP A 614 -8.20 -26.44 10.61
N THR A 615 -9.13 -27.30 10.18
CA THR A 615 -10.58 -27.08 10.28
C THR A 615 -11.22 -28.01 11.33
N PRO A 616 -11.07 -27.75 12.65
CA PRO A 616 -11.52 -28.67 13.68
C PRO A 616 -13.05 -28.85 13.72
N CYS A 617 -13.83 -27.81 13.43
CA CYS A 617 -15.30 -27.87 13.41
C CYS A 617 -15.81 -28.16 12.00
N LEU A 618 -16.79 -29.05 11.88
CA LEU A 618 -17.49 -29.32 10.62
C LEU A 618 -18.90 -29.84 10.89
N SER A 619 -19.92 -29.25 10.27
CA SER A 619 -21.30 -29.74 10.41
C SER A 619 -21.51 -31.11 9.77
N ALA A 620 -22.54 -31.83 10.22
CA ALA A 620 -22.91 -33.12 9.66
C ALA A 620 -23.23 -33.05 8.15
N GLU A 621 -23.91 -31.98 7.71
CA GLU A 621 -24.25 -31.73 6.31
C GLU A 621 -23.01 -31.45 5.47
N ALA A 622 -22.07 -30.63 5.98
CA ALA A 622 -20.82 -30.33 5.30
C ALA A 622 -19.95 -31.59 5.18
N ALA A 623 -19.84 -32.40 6.23
CA ALA A 623 -19.15 -33.69 6.20
C ALA A 623 -19.80 -34.68 5.22
N ALA A 624 -21.14 -34.74 5.16
CA ALA A 624 -21.86 -35.57 4.20
C ALA A 624 -21.65 -35.11 2.75
N ALA A 625 -21.66 -33.80 2.49
CA ALA A 625 -21.39 -33.23 1.17
C ALA A 625 -19.96 -33.53 0.69
N ILE A 626 -18.95 -33.40 1.57
CA ILE A 626 -17.56 -33.77 1.28
C ILE A 626 -17.46 -35.27 0.97
N ARG A 627 -18.03 -36.13 1.82
CA ARG A 627 -18.04 -37.59 1.63
C ARG A 627 -18.60 -37.98 0.26
N ALA A 628 -19.78 -37.47 -0.09
CA ALA A 628 -20.46 -37.76 -1.36
C ALA A 628 -19.75 -37.17 -2.59
N TRP A 629 -18.92 -36.14 -2.42
CA TRP A 629 -18.09 -35.57 -3.48
C TRP A 629 -16.78 -36.37 -3.69
N VAL A 630 -16.09 -36.75 -2.60
CA VAL A 630 -14.91 -37.64 -2.69
C VAL A 630 -15.30 -38.98 -3.30
N GLU A 631 -16.44 -39.57 -2.88
CA GLU A 631 -16.94 -40.83 -3.43
C GLU A 631 -17.09 -40.81 -4.96
N LYS A 632 -17.41 -39.64 -5.55
CA LYS A 632 -17.58 -39.42 -6.99
C LYS A 632 -16.30 -39.08 -7.75
N GLY A 633 -15.14 -39.03 -7.09
CA GLY A 633 -13.85 -38.73 -7.71
C GLY A 633 -13.13 -37.50 -7.15
N GLY A 634 -13.72 -36.78 -6.19
CA GLY A 634 -13.09 -35.62 -5.55
C GLY A 634 -11.78 -35.95 -4.81
N VAL A 635 -10.88 -34.98 -4.72
CA VAL A 635 -9.59 -35.09 -4.01
C VAL A 635 -9.59 -34.23 -2.75
N LEU A 636 -9.64 -34.87 -1.59
CA LEU A 636 -9.65 -34.17 -0.29
C LEU A 636 -8.25 -34.08 0.32
N LEU A 637 -7.82 -32.88 0.71
CA LEU A 637 -6.57 -32.63 1.45
C LEU A 637 -6.89 -32.02 2.81
N GLY A 638 -6.71 -32.77 3.89
CA GLY A 638 -6.92 -32.32 5.27
C GLY A 638 -5.60 -32.01 5.99
N PHE A 639 -5.55 -30.90 6.72
CA PHE A 639 -4.36 -30.46 7.45
C PHE A 639 -4.67 -30.22 8.94
N GLY A 640 -3.69 -30.51 9.82
CA GLY A 640 -3.85 -30.36 11.26
C GLY A 640 -4.79 -31.42 11.85
N ALA A 641 -5.84 -30.98 12.55
CA ALA A 641 -6.81 -31.87 13.21
C ALA A 641 -8.27 -31.68 12.69
N PRO A 642 -8.54 -31.91 11.39
CA PRO A 642 -9.80 -31.55 10.76
C PRO A 642 -10.98 -32.42 11.22
N ALA A 643 -12.17 -31.81 11.25
CA ALA A 643 -13.46 -32.43 11.54
C ALA A 643 -13.50 -33.23 12.86
N THR A 644 -12.78 -32.76 13.88
CA THR A 644 -12.74 -33.35 15.24
C THR A 644 -13.89 -32.88 16.14
N ARG A 645 -14.64 -31.87 15.72
CA ARG A 645 -15.75 -31.24 16.46
C ARG A 645 -16.97 -31.01 15.55
N ASP A 646 -18.15 -30.94 16.17
CA ASP A 646 -19.38 -30.47 15.52
C ASP A 646 -19.37 -28.94 15.29
N GLU A 647 -20.41 -28.43 14.62
CA GLU A 647 -20.60 -26.99 14.37
C GLU A 647 -20.80 -26.15 15.64
N ALA A 648 -21.13 -26.79 16.78
CA ALA A 648 -21.20 -26.16 18.10
C ALA A 648 -19.87 -26.28 18.89
N GLY A 649 -18.80 -26.78 18.27
CA GLY A 649 -17.50 -26.95 18.88
C GLY A 649 -17.40 -28.10 19.89
N ARG A 650 -18.37 -29.00 19.97
CA ARG A 650 -18.31 -30.19 20.83
C ARG A 650 -17.35 -31.23 20.23
N PRO A 651 -16.43 -31.83 21.01
CA PRO A 651 -15.63 -32.96 20.54
C PRO A 651 -16.53 -34.12 20.06
N LEU A 652 -16.24 -34.63 18.87
CA LEU A 652 -16.93 -35.81 18.35
C LEU A 652 -16.30 -37.10 18.92
N PRO A 653 -17.08 -38.18 19.16
CA PRO A 653 -16.52 -39.48 19.56
C PRO A 653 -15.55 -40.08 18.54
N ALA A 654 -15.72 -39.73 17.26
CA ALA A 654 -14.78 -39.99 16.17
C ALA A 654 -14.85 -38.82 15.17
N PRO A 655 -13.75 -38.42 14.51
CA PRO A 655 -13.78 -37.31 13.55
C PRO A 655 -14.73 -37.59 12.38
N ALA A 656 -15.51 -36.59 11.95
CA ALA A 656 -16.64 -36.76 11.02
C ALA A 656 -16.25 -37.22 9.60
N LEU A 657 -14.97 -37.20 9.26
CA LEU A 657 -14.38 -37.63 7.98
C LEU A 657 -13.31 -38.73 8.17
N ALA A 658 -13.22 -39.38 9.33
CA ALA A 658 -12.20 -40.41 9.60
C ALA A 658 -12.32 -41.64 8.68
N ASP A 659 -13.53 -41.94 8.19
CA ASP A 659 -13.80 -42.96 7.18
C ASP A 659 -13.28 -42.54 5.79
N VAL A 660 -13.50 -41.29 5.40
CA VAL A 660 -13.03 -40.72 4.14
C VAL A 660 -11.50 -40.66 4.11
N PHE A 661 -10.88 -40.17 5.17
CA PHE A 661 -9.42 -40.14 5.34
C PHE A 661 -8.80 -41.50 5.65
N GLY A 662 -9.59 -42.52 5.99
CA GLY A 662 -9.12 -43.84 6.43
C GLY A 662 -8.23 -43.82 7.67
N ALA A 663 -8.23 -42.71 8.42
CA ALA A 663 -7.35 -42.41 9.55
C ALA A 663 -8.00 -41.37 10.46
N ALA A 664 -7.64 -41.37 11.74
CA ALA A 664 -8.10 -40.39 12.73
C ALA A 664 -6.90 -39.75 13.46
N VAL A 665 -7.13 -38.58 14.07
CA VAL A 665 -6.15 -37.98 15.00
C VAL A 665 -6.08 -38.85 16.26
N GLU A 666 -4.89 -39.33 16.60
CA GLU A 666 -4.62 -40.10 17.81
C GLU A 666 -4.39 -39.21 19.02
N ARG A 667 -3.51 -38.23 18.86
CA ARG A 667 -3.07 -37.28 19.90
C ARG A 667 -2.44 -36.06 19.26
N LEU A 668 -2.44 -34.95 19.98
CA LEU A 668 -1.60 -33.81 19.66
C LEU A 668 -0.18 -34.03 20.22
N ARG A 669 0.82 -33.47 19.54
CA ARG A 669 2.25 -33.51 19.86
C ARG A 669 2.80 -32.10 19.81
N VAL A 670 3.46 -31.67 20.90
CA VAL A 670 4.34 -30.49 20.89
C VAL A 670 5.63 -30.87 20.14
N PRO A 671 6.17 -30.02 19.25
CA PRO A 671 7.50 -30.21 18.68
C PRO A 671 8.57 -30.31 19.78
N GLY A 672 9.64 -31.05 19.53
CA GLY A 672 10.83 -30.94 20.38
C GLY A 672 11.55 -29.61 20.10
N PRO A 673 12.39 -29.11 21.02
CA PRO A 673 13.24 -27.96 20.74
C PRO A 673 14.11 -28.21 19.50
N VAL A 674 14.36 -27.17 18.71
CA VAL A 674 14.77 -27.32 17.30
C VAL A 674 16.20 -27.87 17.14
N THR A 675 16.31 -29.20 17.08
CA THR A 675 17.24 -29.85 16.17
C THR A 675 16.53 -30.09 14.83
N PRO A 676 17.23 -30.05 13.67
CA PRO A 676 16.60 -30.14 12.34
C PRO A 676 16.14 -31.58 12.03
N ASP A 677 15.01 -31.92 12.64
CA ASP A 677 14.43 -33.24 12.70
C ASP A 677 13.63 -33.53 11.42
N ARG A 678 14.12 -34.46 10.60
CA ARG A 678 13.65 -34.69 9.22
C ARG A 678 12.36 -35.52 9.16
N LEU A 679 11.35 -35.02 8.45
CA LEU A 679 10.25 -35.85 7.93
C LEU A 679 10.81 -36.87 6.94
N GLU A 680 10.87 -38.14 7.33
CA GLU A 680 11.33 -39.22 6.45
C GLU A 680 10.18 -39.73 5.58
N THR A 681 10.33 -39.57 4.26
CA THR A 681 9.45 -40.13 3.24
C THR A 681 10.16 -41.29 2.54
N THR A 682 9.67 -42.52 2.69
CA THR A 682 10.27 -43.73 2.11
C THR A 682 9.95 -43.95 0.63
N HIS A 683 9.75 -42.86 -0.14
CA HIS A 683 9.53 -42.94 -1.59
C HIS A 683 10.89 -43.16 -2.30
N PRO A 684 10.98 -44.01 -3.35
CA PRO A 684 12.24 -44.27 -4.05
C PRO A 684 12.84 -43.03 -4.75
N GLU A 685 12.06 -41.96 -4.90
CA GLU A 685 12.52 -40.65 -5.39
C GLU A 685 13.15 -39.79 -4.27
N GLY A 686 14.28 -40.27 -3.73
CA GLY A 686 15.24 -39.44 -2.99
C GLY A 686 14.83 -38.97 -1.59
N SER A 687 15.58 -39.39 -0.57
CA SER A 687 15.50 -38.82 0.78
C SER A 687 15.72 -37.30 0.77
N TYR A 688 14.79 -36.53 1.35
CA TYR A 688 14.92 -35.07 1.52
C TYR A 688 16.03 -34.71 2.54
N GLN A 689 17.28 -34.75 2.11
CA GLN A 689 18.41 -34.35 2.94
C GLN A 689 18.50 -32.82 3.06
N PHE A 690 18.16 -32.31 4.24
CA PHE A 690 18.56 -30.97 4.67
C PHE A 690 20.09 -30.96 4.81
N GLY A 691 20.77 -30.21 3.95
CA GLY A 691 22.20 -29.97 3.98
C GLY A 691 22.54 -28.48 4.12
N ASN A 692 23.30 -28.15 5.15
CA ASN A 692 24.04 -26.89 5.37
C ASN A 692 23.25 -25.57 5.36
N LEU A 693 22.56 -25.30 6.47
CA LEU A 693 22.69 -24.08 7.29
C LEU A 693 21.92 -24.32 8.61
N PRO A 694 22.41 -23.89 9.78
CA PRO A 694 21.67 -24.08 11.04
C PRO A 694 20.46 -23.13 11.10
N PRO A 695 19.26 -23.60 11.50
CA PRO A 695 18.15 -22.71 11.82
C PRO A 695 18.55 -21.81 13.01
N ARG A 696 18.16 -20.53 12.97
CA ARG A 696 18.35 -19.62 14.11
C ARG A 696 17.25 -19.87 15.16
N PRO A 697 17.47 -19.59 16.47
CA PRO A 697 16.64 -20.09 17.57
C PRO A 697 15.27 -19.41 17.78
N TYR A 698 14.58 -18.99 16.71
CA TYR A 698 13.35 -18.21 16.84
C TYR A 698 12.11 -18.97 16.34
N LYS A 699 11.24 -19.36 17.29
CA LYS A 699 9.78 -19.57 17.16
C LYS A 699 9.24 -20.78 16.36
N PHE A 700 9.67 -22.01 16.67
CA PHE A 700 8.97 -23.23 16.15
C PHE A 700 8.69 -24.31 17.22
N GLU A 701 8.68 -23.94 18.50
CA GLU A 701 8.63 -24.90 19.62
C GLU A 701 7.23 -25.08 20.25
N GLU A 702 6.21 -24.36 19.77
CA GLU A 702 4.87 -24.31 20.40
C GLU A 702 3.70 -24.85 19.55
N THR A 703 3.82 -24.95 18.21
CA THR A 703 2.68 -25.36 17.36
C THR A 703 2.37 -26.85 17.51
N LEU A 704 1.17 -27.18 17.99
CA LEU A 704 0.73 -28.57 18.10
C LEU A 704 0.55 -29.23 16.72
N THR A 705 1.10 -30.44 16.58
CA THR A 705 0.93 -31.32 15.42
C THR A 705 0.07 -32.52 15.79
N ALA A 706 -0.71 -33.05 14.86
CA ALA A 706 -1.57 -34.21 15.08
C ALA A 706 -0.86 -35.51 14.66
N VAL A 707 -0.64 -36.43 15.60
CA VAL A 707 -0.22 -37.80 15.26
C VAL A 707 -1.44 -38.56 14.75
N LEU A 708 -1.29 -39.25 13.63
CA LEU A 708 -2.39 -39.97 12.97
C LEU A 708 -2.39 -41.45 13.34
N ARG A 709 -3.58 -42.01 13.57
CA ARG A 709 -3.83 -43.47 13.65
C ARG A 709 -4.51 -43.92 12.35
N PRO A 710 -3.80 -44.60 11.44
CA PRO A 710 -4.40 -45.21 10.26
C PRO A 710 -5.36 -46.34 10.65
N ALA A 711 -6.42 -46.52 9.85
CA ALA A 711 -7.35 -47.64 9.95
C ALA A 711 -7.45 -48.40 8.61
N THR A 712 -7.77 -47.68 7.52
CA THR A 712 -7.74 -48.19 6.14
C THR A 712 -6.72 -47.46 5.25
N ALA A 713 -6.27 -46.28 5.69
CA ALA A 713 -5.30 -45.48 4.96
C ALA A 713 -3.89 -46.07 5.01
N THR A 714 -3.12 -45.81 3.95
CA THR A 714 -1.70 -46.12 3.87
C THR A 714 -0.89 -44.94 4.45
N PRO A 715 -0.02 -45.15 5.45
CA PRO A 715 0.95 -44.15 5.88
C PRO A 715 1.90 -43.75 4.74
N ARG A 716 2.10 -42.44 4.54
CA ARG A 716 3.03 -41.88 3.55
C ARG A 716 4.24 -41.16 4.19
N ALA A 717 4.13 -40.70 5.43
CA ALA A 717 5.22 -40.05 6.15
C ALA A 717 5.05 -40.17 7.67
N TRP A 718 6.16 -40.07 8.42
CA TRP A 718 6.22 -40.12 9.88
C TRP A 718 6.93 -38.88 10.43
N PHE A 719 6.57 -38.46 11.64
CA PHE A 719 7.28 -37.40 12.33
C PHE A 719 8.67 -37.86 12.76
N ALA A 720 9.65 -36.97 12.61
CA ALA A 720 10.99 -37.15 13.13
C ALA A 720 11.01 -37.51 14.63
N GLY A 721 12.03 -38.25 15.04
CA GLY A 721 12.20 -38.74 16.41
C GLY A 721 11.29 -39.92 16.81
N SER A 722 10.31 -40.32 15.98
CA SER A 722 9.48 -41.51 16.23
C SER A 722 9.09 -42.22 14.94
N ALA A 723 9.67 -43.40 14.70
CA ALA A 723 9.30 -44.29 13.58
C ALA A 723 7.88 -44.88 13.69
N LYS A 724 7.08 -44.46 14.68
CA LYS A 724 5.68 -44.88 14.89
C LYS A 724 4.68 -43.73 14.78
N ASP A 725 5.12 -42.48 14.95
CA ASP A 725 4.23 -41.31 14.89
C ASP A 725 3.92 -40.99 13.42
N VAL A 726 2.80 -41.50 12.90
CA VAL A 726 2.40 -41.21 11.50
C VAL A 726 2.01 -39.73 11.37
N ALA A 727 2.58 -39.06 10.36
CA ALA A 727 2.36 -37.65 10.05
C ALA A 727 1.45 -37.44 8.83
N ILE A 728 1.52 -38.33 7.83
CA ILE A 728 0.69 -38.25 6.61
C ILE A 728 0.11 -39.62 6.29
N CYS A 729 -1.19 -39.67 6.00
CA CYS A 729 -1.94 -40.83 5.52
C CYS A 729 -2.60 -40.51 4.18
N GLU A 730 -2.69 -41.50 3.27
CA GLU A 730 -3.54 -41.42 2.07
C GLU A 730 -4.50 -42.61 2.00
N ASN A 731 -5.75 -42.33 1.64
CA ASN A 731 -6.83 -43.31 1.50
C ASN A 731 -7.54 -43.15 0.15
N ARG A 732 -8.13 -44.25 -0.35
CA ARG A 732 -9.06 -44.24 -1.48
C ARG A 732 -10.48 -44.39 -0.95
N PHE A 733 -11.39 -43.55 -1.43
CA PHE A 733 -12.78 -43.53 -0.96
C PHE A 733 -13.71 -43.32 -2.17
N GLY A 734 -14.51 -44.34 -2.49
CA GLY A 734 -15.20 -44.42 -3.78
C GLY A 734 -14.22 -44.31 -4.95
N ALA A 735 -14.54 -43.44 -5.92
CA ALA A 735 -13.65 -43.13 -7.05
C ALA A 735 -12.55 -42.08 -6.71
N GLY A 736 -12.66 -41.39 -5.57
CA GLY A 736 -11.75 -40.30 -5.19
C GLY A 736 -10.56 -40.74 -4.34
N ARG A 737 -9.89 -39.75 -3.75
CA ARG A 737 -8.79 -39.95 -2.80
C ARG A 737 -8.81 -38.89 -1.71
N ALA A 738 -8.29 -39.25 -0.53
CA ALA A 738 -8.17 -38.34 0.59
C ALA A 738 -6.76 -38.45 1.20
N LEU A 739 -6.09 -37.32 1.42
CA LEU A 739 -4.82 -37.21 2.13
C LEU A 739 -5.05 -36.45 3.43
N LEU A 740 -4.65 -37.05 4.55
CA LEU A 740 -4.64 -36.40 5.85
C LEU A 740 -3.19 -36.14 6.28
N CYS A 741 -2.87 -34.88 6.52
CA CYS A 741 -1.57 -34.42 7.01
C CYS A 741 -1.74 -33.82 8.40
N GLY A 742 -1.17 -34.46 9.42
CA GLY A 742 -1.24 -33.99 10.80
C GLY A 742 -0.42 -32.73 11.09
N PHE A 743 0.36 -32.26 10.12
CA PHE A 743 1.11 -31.00 10.20
C PHE A 743 0.21 -29.83 9.73
N PRO A 744 0.08 -28.73 10.50
CA PRO A 744 -0.79 -27.59 10.17
C PRO A 744 -0.12 -26.69 9.11
N LEU A 745 0.06 -27.21 7.90
CA LEU A 745 0.90 -26.64 6.85
C LEU A 745 0.60 -25.16 6.52
N GLY A 746 -0.66 -24.75 6.54
CA GLY A 746 -1.01 -23.35 6.29
C GLY A 746 -0.48 -22.40 7.37
N PHE A 747 -0.63 -22.78 8.65
CA PHE A 747 -0.12 -21.99 9.77
C PHE A 747 1.42 -21.93 9.77
N GLU A 748 2.08 -23.05 9.49
CA GLU A 748 3.55 -23.10 9.41
C GLU A 748 4.08 -22.35 8.18
N TYR A 749 3.37 -22.39 7.05
CA TYR A 749 3.65 -21.53 5.90
C TYR A 749 3.50 -20.03 6.25
N TRP A 750 2.53 -19.67 7.11
CA TRP A 750 2.37 -18.31 7.63
C TRP A 750 3.58 -17.87 8.46
N GLU A 751 3.91 -18.60 9.52
CA GLU A 751 5.00 -18.25 10.43
C GLU A 751 6.39 -18.34 9.75
N SER A 752 6.52 -19.08 8.65
CA SER A 752 7.77 -19.14 7.86
C SER A 752 8.15 -17.83 7.16
N ALA A 753 7.19 -16.95 6.78
CA ALA A 753 7.51 -15.59 6.29
C ALA A 753 6.34 -14.60 6.45
N PRO A 754 5.93 -14.25 7.69
CA PRO A 754 4.73 -13.45 7.93
C PRO A 754 4.81 -12.04 7.31
N TYR A 755 6.01 -11.47 7.19
CA TYR A 755 6.24 -10.18 6.52
C TYR A 755 6.04 -10.23 5.00
N GLU A 756 6.44 -11.32 4.35
CA GLU A 756 6.29 -11.47 2.90
C GLU A 756 4.81 -11.62 2.51
N LEU A 757 4.03 -12.25 3.39
CA LEU A 757 2.58 -12.43 3.23
C LEU A 757 1.80 -11.13 3.49
N ALA A 758 2.33 -10.23 4.31
CA ALA A 758 1.70 -8.93 4.65
C ALA A 758 2.17 -7.74 3.79
N PHE A 759 3.37 -7.79 3.19
CA PHE A 759 4.00 -6.63 2.50
C PHE A 759 4.84 -6.97 1.25
N GLY A 760 4.95 -8.23 0.85
CA GLY A 760 5.83 -8.68 -0.24
C GLY A 760 7.33 -8.68 0.13
N PHE A 761 8.22 -8.85 -0.86
CA PHE A 761 9.67 -8.77 -0.63
C PHE A 761 10.15 -7.32 -0.57
N SER A 762 10.22 -6.76 0.64
CA SER A 762 10.85 -5.47 0.92
C SER A 762 12.27 -5.58 1.51
N HIS A 763 12.70 -6.75 2.01
CA HIS A 763 13.88 -6.86 2.87
C HIS A 763 14.87 -7.99 2.51
N ALA A 764 16.15 -7.76 2.84
CA ALA A 764 17.24 -8.71 2.60
C ALA A 764 17.30 -9.89 3.59
N ARG A 765 16.69 -9.78 4.77
CA ARG A 765 16.81 -10.76 5.88
C ARG A 765 16.11 -12.11 5.63
N HIS A 766 15.40 -12.31 4.51
CA HIS A 766 14.51 -13.46 4.29
C HIS A 766 15.11 -14.65 3.52
N LEU A 767 16.36 -14.56 3.02
CA LEU A 767 16.94 -15.62 2.17
C LEU A 767 16.96 -17.03 2.78
N ASN A 768 17.07 -17.16 4.11
CA ASN A 768 17.04 -18.47 4.79
C ASN A 768 15.62 -19.01 4.98
N TYR A 769 14.67 -18.14 5.37
CA TYR A 769 13.23 -18.47 5.49
C TYR A 769 12.66 -19.00 4.16
N ASN A 770 13.12 -18.45 3.05
CA ASN A 770 12.69 -18.81 1.70
C ASN A 770 12.81 -20.31 1.35
N MET A 771 13.80 -21.03 1.90
CA MET A 771 14.07 -22.42 1.49
C MET A 771 13.07 -23.42 2.05
N GLU A 772 12.43 -23.11 3.17
CA GLU A 772 11.38 -23.95 3.74
C GLU A 772 10.08 -23.81 2.95
N GLN A 773 9.68 -22.57 2.66
CA GLN A 773 8.57 -22.28 1.75
C GLN A 773 8.70 -22.96 0.40
N LYS A 774 9.89 -22.99 -0.23
CA LYS A 774 10.10 -23.72 -1.49
C LYS A 774 9.74 -25.20 -1.39
N ARG A 775 9.97 -25.84 -0.23
CA ARG A 775 9.64 -27.25 -0.01
C ARG A 775 8.13 -27.43 0.10
N TYR A 776 7.44 -26.52 0.80
CA TYR A 776 5.98 -26.48 0.86
C TYR A 776 5.34 -26.21 -0.51
N GLU A 777 5.78 -25.16 -1.21
CA GLU A 777 5.42 -24.81 -2.59
C GLU A 777 5.59 -26.02 -3.53
N ALA A 778 6.75 -26.68 -3.50
CA ALA A 778 7.05 -27.83 -4.37
C ALA A 778 6.28 -29.10 -3.99
N TRP A 779 6.05 -29.36 -2.70
CA TRP A 779 5.25 -30.51 -2.26
C TRP A 779 3.79 -30.36 -2.68
N VAL A 780 3.17 -29.21 -2.38
CA VAL A 780 1.79 -28.90 -2.80
C VAL A 780 1.65 -28.96 -4.32
N THR A 781 2.63 -28.43 -5.07
CA THR A 781 2.60 -28.51 -6.55
C THR A 781 2.51 -29.95 -7.04
N ARG A 782 3.32 -30.86 -6.50
CA ARG A 782 3.25 -32.28 -6.89
C ARG A 782 1.94 -32.96 -6.48
N GLU A 783 1.43 -32.71 -5.28
CA GLU A 783 0.17 -33.33 -4.84
C GLU A 783 -1.03 -32.84 -5.67
N LEU A 784 -1.04 -31.57 -6.09
CA LEU A 784 -2.07 -31.00 -6.96
C LEU A 784 -1.95 -31.45 -8.42
N GLU A 785 -0.73 -31.55 -8.97
CA GLU A 785 -0.54 -32.10 -10.32
C GLU A 785 -0.89 -33.60 -10.36
N ALA A 786 -0.56 -34.35 -9.31
CA ALA A 786 -1.04 -35.73 -9.12
C ALA A 786 -2.56 -35.84 -8.87
N ALA A 787 -3.25 -34.73 -8.56
CA ALA A 787 -4.71 -34.64 -8.52
C ALA A 787 -5.34 -34.36 -9.90
N GLY A 788 -4.53 -34.18 -10.95
CA GLY A 788 -4.97 -33.74 -12.28
C GLY A 788 -5.16 -32.22 -12.41
N VAL A 789 -4.79 -31.42 -11.41
CA VAL A 789 -4.92 -29.96 -11.49
C VAL A 789 -3.80 -29.38 -12.35
N THR A 790 -4.17 -28.75 -13.46
CA THR A 790 -3.23 -28.10 -14.38
C THR A 790 -3.08 -26.61 -14.08
N ARG A 791 -1.84 -26.12 -14.02
CA ARG A 791 -1.52 -24.69 -13.88
C ARG A 791 -1.71 -23.97 -15.22
N GLU A 792 -2.70 -23.09 -15.34
CA GLU A 792 -2.95 -22.33 -16.59
C GLU A 792 -1.77 -21.40 -16.95
N VAL A 793 -1.08 -20.87 -15.95
CA VAL A 793 0.10 -20.01 -16.10
C VAL A 793 1.18 -20.53 -15.18
N VAL A 794 2.44 -20.39 -15.58
CA VAL A 794 3.61 -20.57 -14.70
C VAL A 794 4.60 -19.45 -15.02
N LEU A 795 5.24 -18.87 -14.01
CA LEU A 795 6.34 -17.91 -14.20
C LEU A 795 7.68 -18.60 -13.84
N PRO A 796 8.32 -19.32 -14.77
CA PRO A 796 9.47 -20.18 -14.45
C PRO A 796 10.75 -19.41 -14.09
N VAL A 797 10.95 -18.20 -14.62
CA VAL A 797 12.20 -17.43 -14.45
C VAL A 797 11.88 -15.96 -14.22
N GLY A 798 12.56 -15.39 -13.21
CA GLY A 798 12.58 -13.96 -12.94
C GLY A 798 14.03 -13.49 -12.81
N ARG A 799 14.41 -12.51 -13.63
CA ARG A 799 15.70 -11.83 -13.53
C ARG A 799 15.42 -10.44 -12.97
N PHE A 800 15.74 -10.29 -11.70
CA PHE A 800 15.40 -9.09 -10.93
C PHE A 800 16.57 -8.12 -10.98
N LEU A 801 16.31 -6.86 -11.32
CA LEU A 801 17.24 -5.77 -11.01
C LEU A 801 17.11 -5.46 -9.52
N ARG A 802 18.02 -6.01 -8.71
CA ARG A 802 17.98 -5.80 -7.27
C ARG A 802 18.98 -4.72 -6.87
N ALA A 803 18.49 -3.74 -6.11
CA ALA A 803 19.36 -2.95 -5.24
C ALA A 803 19.71 -3.77 -3.99
N GLN A 804 20.99 -3.78 -3.60
CA GLN A 804 21.63 -4.48 -2.46
C GLN A 804 22.03 -5.96 -2.66
N ARG A 805 23.35 -6.18 -2.62
CA ARG A 805 23.99 -7.48 -2.33
C ARG A 805 24.26 -7.57 -0.83
N GLY A 806 24.08 -8.75 -0.24
CA GLY A 806 23.92 -8.94 1.22
C GLY A 806 25.19 -9.01 2.07
N ASP A 807 26.31 -8.42 1.63
CA ASP A 807 27.63 -8.61 2.26
C ASP A 807 28.19 -7.36 2.97
N ASP A 808 27.38 -6.32 3.16
CA ASP A 808 27.78 -5.12 3.92
C ASP A 808 27.12 -5.10 5.32
N PRO A 809 27.77 -5.63 6.37
CA PRO A 809 27.29 -5.54 7.74
C PRO A 809 27.38 -4.11 8.29
N ASP A 810 28.15 -3.23 7.64
CA ASP A 810 28.40 -1.86 8.04
C ASP A 810 27.54 -0.90 7.20
N TRP A 811 26.24 -0.86 7.47
CA TRP A 811 25.34 0.23 7.02
C TRP A 811 25.62 1.56 7.77
N TYR A 812 26.91 1.87 7.91
CA TYR A 812 27.57 3.01 8.53
C TYR A 812 28.29 3.89 7.49
N HIS A 813 27.99 3.72 6.20
CA HIS A 813 28.53 4.56 5.14
C HIS A 813 27.83 5.93 5.09
N VAL A 814 28.42 6.84 5.87
CA VAL A 814 28.52 8.29 5.60
C VAL A 814 28.45 8.54 4.08
N TYR A 815 27.53 9.39 3.62
CA TYR A 815 27.18 9.71 2.20
C TYR A 815 28.33 10.23 1.29
N ARG A 816 29.59 9.92 1.58
CA ARG A 816 30.77 10.34 0.82
C ARG A 816 30.85 9.70 -0.58
N ASP A 817 30.35 8.48 -0.67
CA ASP A 817 30.16 7.75 -1.91
C ASP A 817 28.73 7.21 -1.87
N ALA A 818 27.81 7.87 -2.58
CA ALA A 818 26.50 7.31 -2.90
C ALA A 818 26.60 6.71 -4.31
N PRO A 819 26.73 5.38 -4.44
CA PRO A 819 26.93 4.74 -5.73
C PRO A 819 25.87 5.16 -6.76
N SER A 820 26.31 5.23 -8.01
CA SER A 820 25.48 5.46 -9.19
C SER A 820 24.42 4.36 -9.36
N TYR A 821 23.41 4.62 -10.21
CA TYR A 821 22.38 3.63 -10.55
C TYR A 821 22.97 2.27 -10.92
N THR A 822 24.06 2.27 -11.70
CA THR A 822 24.77 1.07 -12.17
C THR A 822 25.52 0.30 -11.09
N GLU A 823 25.90 0.94 -9.98
CA GLU A 823 26.70 0.30 -8.92
C GLU A 823 25.83 -0.38 -7.84
N TYR A 824 24.56 0.03 -7.73
CA TYR A 824 23.58 -0.64 -6.87
C TYR A 824 22.86 -1.81 -7.53
N MET A 825 22.76 -1.79 -8.87
CA MET A 825 21.91 -2.69 -9.64
C MET A 825 22.71 -3.87 -10.18
N PHE A 826 22.39 -5.07 -9.71
CA PHE A 826 22.85 -6.32 -10.31
C PHE A 826 21.67 -7.19 -10.69
N GLU A 827 21.80 -7.87 -11.82
CA GLU A 827 20.82 -8.82 -12.32
C GLU A 827 21.06 -10.19 -11.67
N GLU A 828 20.13 -10.65 -10.83
CA GLU A 828 20.18 -11.98 -10.24
C GLU A 828 18.98 -12.81 -10.71
N GLU A 829 19.23 -14.05 -11.14
CA GLU A 829 18.17 -15.01 -11.44
C GLU A 829 17.57 -15.56 -10.14
N LYS A 830 16.27 -15.31 -9.92
CA LYS A 830 15.54 -15.80 -8.74
C LYS A 830 14.20 -16.40 -9.15
N PRO A 831 13.65 -17.32 -8.33
CA PRO A 831 12.26 -17.76 -8.48
C PRO A 831 11.30 -16.57 -8.45
N VAL A 832 10.32 -16.58 -9.35
CA VAL A 832 9.33 -15.51 -9.50
C VAL A 832 8.34 -15.53 -8.34
N ARG A 833 8.70 -14.90 -7.24
CA ARG A 833 7.93 -14.93 -5.97
C ARG A 833 7.08 -13.70 -5.73
N THR A 834 7.51 -12.57 -6.29
CA THR A 834 6.90 -11.26 -6.16
C THR A 834 6.02 -10.89 -7.32
N VAL A 835 5.93 -11.73 -8.35
CA VAL A 835 5.03 -11.51 -9.47
C VAL A 835 3.90 -12.52 -9.40
N TYR A 836 2.70 -12.01 -9.27
CA TYR A 836 1.49 -12.82 -9.31
C TYR A 836 0.89 -12.80 -10.72
N ALA A 837 0.25 -13.91 -11.10
CA ALA A 837 -0.34 -14.12 -12.41
C ALA A 837 -1.85 -14.37 -12.32
N PHE A 838 -2.62 -13.67 -13.14
CA PHE A 838 -4.08 -13.62 -13.10
C PHE A 838 -4.67 -13.94 -14.47
N PRO A 839 -4.87 -15.23 -14.79
CA PRO A 839 -5.55 -15.64 -16.00
C PRO A 839 -7.05 -15.35 -15.93
N ARG A 840 -7.58 -14.78 -17.01
CA ARG A 840 -8.97 -14.33 -17.18
C ARG A 840 -9.48 -14.79 -18.56
N ARG A 841 -10.80 -14.91 -18.71
CA ARG A 841 -11.50 -15.27 -19.96
C ARG A 841 -12.77 -14.46 -20.13
N ARG A 842 -13.39 -14.56 -21.30
CA ARG A 842 -14.74 -14.08 -21.58
C ARG A 842 -15.48 -15.17 -22.32
N ASP A 843 -16.73 -15.44 -21.95
CA ASP A 843 -17.52 -16.49 -22.60
C ASP A 843 -17.68 -16.23 -24.09
N GLY A 844 -17.55 -17.29 -24.89
CA GLY A 844 -17.57 -17.22 -26.36
C GLY A 844 -16.29 -16.65 -27.00
N ILE A 845 -15.26 -16.32 -26.21
CA ILE A 845 -13.95 -15.85 -26.69
C ILE A 845 -12.88 -16.91 -26.38
N ASP A 846 -12.06 -17.23 -27.38
CA ASP A 846 -11.00 -18.25 -27.33
C ASP A 846 -9.69 -17.75 -26.69
N ASN A 847 -9.52 -16.43 -26.58
CA ASN A 847 -8.35 -15.82 -25.96
C ASN A 847 -8.30 -16.03 -24.45
N LEU A 848 -7.11 -16.34 -23.93
CA LEU A 848 -6.79 -16.17 -22.52
C LEU A 848 -6.22 -14.77 -22.31
N TYR A 849 -6.71 -14.06 -21.30
CA TYR A 849 -6.16 -12.78 -20.89
C TYR A 849 -5.32 -12.99 -19.63
N LEU A 850 -4.16 -12.34 -19.54
CA LEU A 850 -3.21 -12.52 -18.45
C LEU A 850 -2.84 -11.17 -17.84
N GLY A 851 -3.28 -10.92 -16.61
CA GLY A 851 -2.71 -9.88 -15.77
C GLY A 851 -1.46 -10.38 -15.06
N LEU A 852 -0.37 -9.61 -15.10
CA LEU A 852 0.82 -9.81 -14.27
C LEU A 852 0.99 -8.61 -13.35
N SER A 853 1.32 -8.83 -12.08
CA SER A 853 1.53 -7.74 -11.11
C SER A 853 2.74 -8.02 -10.22
N GLN A 854 3.66 -7.06 -10.13
CA GLN A 854 4.83 -7.13 -9.25
C GLN A 854 4.51 -6.49 -7.89
N SER A 855 4.46 -7.31 -6.85
CA SER A 855 4.16 -6.96 -5.46
C SER A 855 5.40 -6.58 -4.63
N GLU A 856 6.51 -6.20 -5.27
CA GLU A 856 7.61 -5.56 -4.54
C GLU A 856 7.19 -4.15 -4.16
N ALA A 857 7.07 -3.91 -2.86
CA ALA A 857 6.64 -2.64 -2.31
C ALA A 857 7.70 -1.54 -2.53
N ASN A 858 7.24 -0.38 -2.99
CA ASN A 858 8.07 0.80 -3.18
C ASN A 858 8.31 1.54 -1.84
N PHE A 859 9.06 0.93 -0.91
CA PHE A 859 9.53 1.62 0.29
C PHE A 859 10.83 2.38 0.01
N MET A 860 10.83 3.69 0.25
CA MET A 860 11.78 4.57 -0.41
C MET A 860 12.79 5.26 0.58
N TRP A 861 14.09 4.93 0.43
CA TRP A 861 15.32 5.60 0.97
C TRP A 861 15.80 6.81 0.12
N GLU A 862 16.07 8.05 0.55
CA GLU A 862 16.21 9.25 -0.33
C GLU A 862 16.80 9.08 -1.77
N THR A 863 18.05 8.62 -1.99
CA THR A 863 18.58 8.31 -3.36
C THR A 863 18.00 7.01 -3.96
N ALA A 864 17.67 6.04 -3.09
CA ALA A 864 17.01 4.80 -3.45
C ALA A 864 15.51 4.95 -3.80
N HIS A 865 14.84 6.10 -3.55
CA HIS A 865 13.48 6.42 -4.03
C HIS A 865 13.42 6.29 -5.54
N PHE A 866 14.44 6.88 -6.17
CA PHE A 866 14.55 6.91 -7.60
C PHE A 866 14.94 5.54 -8.13
N HIS A 867 15.90 4.88 -7.47
CA HIS A 867 16.34 3.54 -7.85
C HIS A 867 15.21 2.50 -7.73
N SER A 868 14.30 2.60 -6.76
CA SER A 868 13.12 1.72 -6.70
C SER A 868 12.17 2.00 -7.85
N THR A 869 11.89 3.27 -8.16
CA THR A 869 11.09 3.64 -9.34
C THR A 869 11.70 3.12 -10.65
N LEU A 870 13.03 2.98 -10.73
CA LEU A 870 13.74 2.36 -11.85
C LEU A 870 13.96 0.84 -11.74
N ALA A 871 13.60 0.21 -10.62
CA ALA A 871 13.74 -1.23 -10.41
C ALA A 871 12.59 -1.99 -11.05
N ALA A 872 12.89 -3.20 -11.50
CA ALA A 872 12.00 -3.99 -12.33
C ALA A 872 12.52 -5.44 -12.48
N SER A 873 11.66 -6.30 -13.00
CA SER A 873 11.98 -7.70 -13.30
C SER A 873 11.75 -7.98 -14.77
N ARG A 874 12.71 -8.66 -15.40
CA ARG A 874 12.43 -9.46 -16.60
C ARG A 874 11.79 -10.77 -16.14
N VAL A 875 10.60 -11.05 -16.65
CA VAL A 875 9.80 -12.22 -16.27
C VAL A 875 9.49 -13.05 -17.49
N THR A 876 9.75 -14.34 -17.42
CA THR A 876 9.25 -15.32 -18.38
C THR A 876 7.88 -15.81 -17.91
N ALA A 877 6.87 -15.79 -18.78
CA ALA A 877 5.53 -16.33 -18.53
C ALA A 877 5.22 -17.46 -19.51
N ALA A 878 4.76 -18.60 -18.99
CA ALA A 878 4.42 -19.80 -19.76
C ALA A 878 2.93 -20.15 -19.59
N VAL A 879 2.14 -19.85 -20.62
CA VAL A 879 0.68 -19.91 -20.62
C VAL A 879 0.18 -21.13 -21.36
N ALA A 880 -0.66 -21.95 -20.73
CA ALA A 880 -1.30 -23.10 -21.36
C ALA A 880 -2.25 -22.67 -22.47
N LEU A 881 -2.09 -23.27 -23.65
CA LEU A 881 -2.99 -23.11 -24.78
C LEU A 881 -4.06 -24.21 -24.77
N PRO A 882 -5.29 -23.94 -25.26
CA PRO A 882 -6.23 -25.01 -25.57
C PRO A 882 -5.65 -25.91 -26.67
N ALA A 883 -6.12 -27.16 -26.74
CA ALA A 883 -5.80 -28.03 -27.87
C ALA A 883 -6.23 -27.36 -29.19
N PRO A 884 -5.40 -27.39 -30.25
CA PRO A 884 -5.73 -26.74 -31.50
C PRO A 884 -6.98 -27.38 -32.11
N ALA A 885 -7.96 -26.55 -32.47
CA ALA A 885 -9.13 -27.02 -33.20
C ALA A 885 -8.72 -27.44 -34.62
N GLU A 886 -9.32 -28.50 -35.15
CA GLU A 886 -9.07 -28.95 -36.52
C GLU A 886 -9.33 -27.81 -37.51
N GLY A 887 -8.31 -27.45 -38.31
CA GLY A 887 -8.38 -26.39 -39.31
C GLY A 887 -7.90 -25.00 -38.88
N GLN A 888 -7.28 -24.83 -37.71
CA GLN A 888 -6.64 -23.55 -37.36
C GLN A 888 -5.49 -23.18 -38.32
N ALA A 889 -5.57 -21.98 -38.93
CA ALA A 889 -4.66 -21.53 -39.99
C ALA A 889 -3.57 -20.53 -39.54
N LEU A 890 -3.66 -19.99 -38.32
CA LEU A 890 -2.73 -19.00 -37.77
C LEU A 890 -2.07 -19.54 -36.50
N ALA A 891 -0.80 -19.21 -36.31
CA ALA A 891 -0.04 -19.57 -35.10
C ALA A 891 -0.53 -18.77 -33.86
N PRO A 892 -0.28 -19.28 -32.64
CA PRO A 892 -0.57 -18.54 -31.42
C PRO A 892 0.21 -17.21 -31.34
N VAL A 893 -0.46 -16.14 -30.90
CA VAL A 893 0.11 -14.80 -30.76
C VAL A 893 -0.17 -14.26 -29.36
N VAL A 894 0.85 -13.65 -28.75
CA VAL A 894 0.71 -12.88 -27.50
C VAL A 894 0.71 -11.39 -27.85
N TRP A 895 -0.15 -10.62 -27.22
CA TRP A 895 -0.32 -9.19 -27.45
C TRP A 895 -0.23 -8.42 -26.13
N ASP A 896 0.64 -7.42 -26.07
CA ASP A 896 0.71 -6.48 -24.95
C ASP A 896 -0.41 -5.44 -25.14
N VAL A 897 -1.41 -5.50 -24.26
CA VAL A 897 -2.67 -4.77 -24.43
C VAL A 897 -2.44 -3.27 -24.27
N ARG A 898 -1.58 -2.89 -23.32
CA ARG A 898 -1.25 -1.51 -22.99
C ARG A 898 -0.29 -0.88 -23.99
N LEU A 899 0.73 -1.62 -24.41
CA LEU A 899 1.71 -1.14 -25.40
C LEU A 899 1.21 -1.26 -26.85
N LYS A 900 0.10 -1.99 -27.08
CA LYS A 900 -0.52 -2.22 -28.38
C LYS A 900 0.46 -2.82 -29.42
N VAL A 901 1.23 -3.83 -29.01
CA VAL A 901 2.23 -4.53 -29.83
C VAL A 901 2.20 -6.06 -29.67
N PRO A 902 2.65 -6.82 -30.69
CA PRO A 902 2.82 -8.26 -30.60
C PRO A 902 4.07 -8.62 -29.79
N VAL A 903 3.91 -9.51 -28.81
CA VAL A 903 5.00 -10.04 -27.98
C VAL A 903 5.51 -11.34 -28.60
N PRO A 904 6.83 -11.52 -28.77
CA PRO A 904 7.39 -12.76 -29.29
C PRO A 904 7.15 -13.89 -28.29
N ALA A 905 6.52 -14.96 -28.76
CA ALA A 905 6.19 -16.14 -27.98
C ALA A 905 6.67 -17.41 -28.69
N THR A 906 7.14 -18.38 -27.91
CA THR A 906 7.52 -19.72 -28.39
C THR A 906 6.47 -20.73 -27.91
N VAL A 907 6.03 -21.62 -28.80
CA VAL A 907 5.06 -22.66 -28.45
C VAL A 907 5.80 -23.95 -28.18
N ARG A 908 5.71 -24.47 -26.96
CA ARG A 908 6.35 -25.71 -26.53
C ARG A 908 5.48 -26.41 -25.49
N ASP A 909 5.36 -27.74 -25.58
CA ASP A 909 4.66 -28.58 -24.60
C ASP A 909 3.23 -28.09 -24.29
N GLY A 910 2.52 -27.60 -25.32
CA GLY A 910 1.16 -27.04 -25.20
C GLY A 910 1.08 -25.64 -24.57
N ARG A 911 2.21 -24.95 -24.38
CA ARG A 911 2.27 -23.60 -23.79
C ARG A 911 2.87 -22.56 -24.73
N ALA A 912 2.28 -21.37 -24.75
CA ALA A 912 2.93 -20.16 -25.26
C ALA A 912 3.82 -19.56 -24.17
N THR A 913 5.13 -19.49 -24.42
CA THR A 913 6.13 -18.95 -23.49
C THR A 913 6.70 -17.66 -24.07
N PHE A 914 6.58 -16.56 -23.32
CA PHE A 914 7.07 -15.23 -23.69
C PHE A 914 7.78 -14.56 -22.52
N GLU A 915 8.52 -13.48 -22.80
CA GLU A 915 9.17 -12.66 -21.79
C GLU A 915 8.63 -11.24 -21.81
N THR A 916 8.64 -10.58 -20.66
CA THR A 916 8.24 -9.18 -20.52
C THR A 916 9.00 -8.47 -19.40
N TRP A 917 8.83 -7.15 -19.32
CA TRP A 917 9.44 -6.28 -18.32
C TRP A 917 8.37 -5.70 -17.39
N LEU A 918 8.44 -6.01 -16.10
CA LEU A 918 7.52 -5.53 -15.07
C LEU A 918 8.26 -4.58 -14.11
N PRO A 919 7.86 -3.30 -14.02
CA PRO A 919 8.36 -2.42 -12.97
C PRO A 919 7.84 -2.84 -11.59
N VAL A 920 8.60 -2.54 -10.54
CA VAL A 920 8.12 -2.73 -9.15
C VAL A 920 6.81 -1.99 -8.91
N ALA A 921 5.97 -2.54 -8.02
CA ALA A 921 4.68 -1.97 -7.65
C ALA A 921 3.69 -1.70 -8.81
N GLN A 922 3.90 -2.33 -9.98
CA GLN A 922 3.12 -2.10 -11.19
C GLN A 922 2.67 -3.41 -11.84
N SER A 923 1.80 -3.28 -12.84
CA SER A 923 1.13 -4.40 -13.48
C SER A 923 1.09 -4.22 -15.00
N ALA A 924 0.94 -5.34 -15.71
CA ALA A 924 0.80 -5.40 -17.16
C ALA A 924 -0.31 -6.40 -17.54
N ALA A 925 -0.89 -6.24 -18.73
CA ALA A 925 -1.97 -7.10 -19.21
C ALA A 925 -1.70 -7.56 -20.64
N PHE A 926 -1.91 -8.86 -20.88
CA PHE A 926 -1.66 -9.53 -22.15
C PHE A 926 -2.91 -10.23 -22.65
N ALA A 927 -3.09 -10.29 -23.97
CA ALA A 927 -4.03 -11.19 -24.62
C ALA A 927 -3.24 -12.30 -25.33
N VAL A 928 -3.52 -13.55 -24.98
CA VAL A 928 -2.93 -14.75 -25.59
C VAL A 928 -3.98 -15.37 -26.50
N ALA A 929 -3.79 -15.22 -27.81
CA ALA A 929 -4.70 -15.66 -28.86
C ALA A 929 -4.21 -16.97 -29.48
N PRO A 930 -4.86 -18.13 -29.22
CA PRO A 930 -4.39 -19.42 -29.71
C PRO A 930 -4.38 -19.53 -31.24
N ALA A 931 -5.30 -18.84 -31.92
CA ALA A 931 -5.45 -18.83 -33.37
C ALA A 931 -5.14 -17.46 -34.01
N GLY A 932 -4.25 -16.66 -33.41
CA GLY A 932 -3.79 -15.37 -33.95
C GLY A 932 -4.83 -14.24 -34.03
N ALA A 933 -6.07 -14.48 -33.58
CA ALA A 933 -7.15 -13.50 -33.52
C ALA A 933 -7.21 -12.79 -32.16
N ILE A 934 -6.70 -11.56 -32.09
CA ILE A 934 -6.59 -10.78 -30.85
C ILE A 934 -7.91 -10.02 -30.61
N ARG A 935 -8.72 -10.51 -29.68
CA ARG A 935 -9.98 -9.94 -29.22
C ARG A 935 -9.74 -8.88 -28.14
N LEU A 936 -10.14 -7.63 -28.39
CA LEU A 936 -10.04 -6.49 -27.46
C LEU A 936 -11.42 -5.80 -27.30
N PHE A 937 -11.54 -4.87 -26.35
CA PHE A 937 -12.85 -4.42 -25.84
C PHE A 937 -13.13 -2.91 -25.95
N GLY A 938 -12.42 -2.19 -26.83
CA GLY A 938 -12.54 -0.74 -27.02
C GLY A 938 -11.20 0.00 -26.87
N ASP A 939 -11.28 1.29 -26.57
CA ASP A 939 -10.12 2.17 -26.32
C ASP A 939 -9.97 2.50 -24.83
N ASP A 940 -8.76 2.28 -24.31
CA ASP A 940 -8.36 2.68 -22.98
C ASP A 940 -7.89 4.15 -22.97
N THR A 941 -8.76 5.07 -22.54
CA THR A 941 -8.40 6.47 -22.28
C THR A 941 -8.40 6.72 -20.76
N PRO A 942 -7.23 6.90 -20.13
CA PRO A 942 -7.15 7.21 -18.70
C PRO A 942 -7.84 8.52 -18.35
N ALA A 943 -8.37 8.60 -17.13
CA ALA A 943 -8.93 9.82 -16.58
C ALA A 943 -7.82 10.80 -16.15
N GLY A 944 -8.19 12.08 -15.98
CA GLY A 944 -7.26 13.14 -15.60
C GLY A 944 -6.59 13.81 -16.79
N GLU A 945 -5.54 14.59 -16.51
CA GLU A 945 -4.88 15.37 -17.57
C GLU A 945 -3.97 14.51 -18.47
N PRO A 946 -4.04 14.69 -19.80
CA PRO A 946 -3.04 14.13 -20.70
C PRO A 946 -1.63 14.66 -20.39
N VAL A 947 -0.61 13.82 -20.50
CA VAL A 947 0.81 14.22 -20.30
C VAL A 947 1.20 15.39 -21.22
N ALA A 948 0.58 15.50 -22.39
CA ALA A 948 0.76 16.64 -23.30
C ALA A 948 0.35 17.99 -22.68
N VAL A 949 -0.68 18.03 -21.82
CA VAL A 949 -1.12 19.24 -21.12
C VAL A 949 -0.10 19.63 -20.04
N VAL A 950 0.38 18.65 -19.26
CA VAL A 950 1.47 18.85 -18.30
C VAL A 950 2.73 19.37 -19.01
N ALA A 951 3.11 18.74 -20.13
CA ALA A 951 4.24 19.16 -20.95
C ALA A 951 4.07 20.60 -21.50
N ALA A 952 2.87 21.00 -21.91
CA ALA A 952 2.59 22.37 -22.33
C ALA A 952 2.75 23.38 -21.19
N ARG A 953 2.30 23.08 -19.97
CA ARG A 953 2.53 23.93 -18.78
C ARG A 953 4.01 24.03 -18.42
N VAL A 954 4.73 22.91 -18.45
CA VAL A 954 6.19 22.90 -18.26
C VAL A 954 6.89 23.73 -19.34
N ALA A 955 6.46 23.63 -20.60
CA ALA A 955 6.98 24.43 -21.71
C ALA A 955 6.76 25.93 -21.50
N ALA A 956 5.56 26.35 -21.09
CA ALA A 956 5.28 27.74 -20.73
C ALA A 956 6.12 28.21 -19.52
N SER A 957 6.41 27.32 -18.56
CA SER A 957 7.23 27.68 -17.39
C SER A 957 8.70 27.99 -17.73
N ARG A 958 9.24 27.48 -18.85
CA ARG A 958 10.69 27.58 -19.15
C ARG A 958 11.17 28.98 -19.56
N GLU A 959 10.26 29.91 -19.84
CA GLU A 959 10.58 31.23 -20.38
C GLU A 959 11.37 32.11 -19.39
N GLY A 960 12.40 32.80 -19.89
CA GLY A 960 13.26 33.71 -19.15
C GLY A 960 14.69 33.19 -18.95
N GLU A 961 15.51 33.96 -18.22
CA GLU A 961 16.88 33.56 -17.87
C GLU A 961 16.88 32.37 -16.88
N GLY A 962 17.72 31.36 -17.12
CA GLY A 962 17.98 30.24 -16.21
C GLY A 962 19.08 30.55 -15.18
N LEU A 963 19.54 29.52 -14.46
CA LEU A 963 20.67 29.63 -13.53
C LEU A 963 21.98 29.94 -14.27
N ARG A 964 22.76 30.91 -13.76
CA ARG A 964 24.06 31.31 -14.34
C ARG A 964 25.16 30.29 -14.00
N GLU A 965 26.34 30.51 -14.56
CA GLU A 965 27.53 29.69 -14.28
C GLU A 965 28.01 29.87 -12.83
N ASN A 966 28.12 31.12 -12.37
CA ASN A 966 28.44 31.42 -10.98
C ASN A 966 27.39 32.40 -10.44
N GLU A 967 26.56 31.92 -9.52
CA GLU A 967 25.40 32.64 -8.99
C GLU A 967 25.70 33.10 -7.56
N VAL A 968 25.81 34.41 -7.31
CA VAL A 968 25.96 34.96 -5.96
C VAL A 968 24.65 35.62 -5.57
N LEU A 969 23.93 35.01 -4.62
CA LEU A 969 22.63 35.48 -4.14
C LEU A 969 22.80 36.61 -3.12
N ASP A 970 22.11 37.73 -3.33
CA ASP A 970 22.12 38.92 -2.48
C ASP A 970 23.53 39.30 -1.95
N PRO A 971 24.45 39.74 -2.84
CA PRO A 971 25.78 40.17 -2.43
C PRO A 971 25.75 41.28 -1.38
N ALA A 972 24.69 42.11 -1.36
CA ALA A 972 24.51 43.15 -0.36
C ALA A 972 24.19 42.58 1.03
N ALA A 973 23.31 41.58 1.13
CA ALA A 973 23.06 40.87 2.38
C ALA A 973 24.27 40.03 2.82
N ILE A 974 25.02 39.42 1.90
CA ILE A 974 26.29 38.75 2.26
C ILE A 974 27.29 39.77 2.82
N ALA A 975 27.46 40.93 2.17
CA ALA A 975 28.30 42.03 2.66
C ALA A 975 27.86 42.52 4.06
N ALA A 976 26.56 42.75 4.24
CA ALA A 976 25.99 43.21 5.51
C ALA A 976 26.12 42.15 6.62
N TRP A 977 25.92 40.87 6.31
CA TRP A 977 26.14 39.76 7.23
C TRP A 977 27.60 39.69 7.65
N LEU A 978 28.55 39.69 6.69
CA LEU A 978 30.00 39.70 6.97
C LEU A 978 30.41 40.92 7.81
N ALA A 979 29.89 42.10 7.51
CA ALA A 979 30.18 43.32 8.26
C ALA A 979 29.62 43.31 9.69
N GLY A 980 28.48 42.64 9.90
CA GLY A 980 27.82 42.47 11.20
C GLY A 980 28.41 41.36 12.09
N LEU A 981 29.38 40.57 11.60
CA LEU A 981 30.05 39.56 12.42
C LEU A 981 31.02 40.22 13.43
N PRO A 982 31.06 39.77 14.71
CA PRO A 982 32.01 40.29 15.69
C PRO A 982 33.46 40.04 15.26
N ARG A 983 34.31 41.08 15.30
CA ARG A 983 35.69 41.04 14.78
C ARG A 983 36.69 40.32 15.69
N ASP A 984 36.31 40.11 16.94
CA ASP A 984 37.00 39.30 17.95
C ASP A 984 36.63 37.81 17.88
N ARG A 985 35.53 37.46 17.21
CA ARG A 985 35.09 36.08 17.00
C ARG A 985 35.85 35.44 15.83
N GLU A 986 36.26 34.18 16.02
CA GLU A 986 36.80 33.34 14.96
C GLU A 986 35.67 32.68 14.15
N ILE A 987 35.80 32.72 12.82
CA ILE A 987 34.85 32.21 11.83
C ILE A 987 35.25 30.79 11.43
N VAL A 988 34.32 29.84 11.49
CA VAL A 988 34.63 28.44 11.15
C VAL A 988 34.26 28.11 9.70
N ILE A 989 35.23 27.64 8.92
CA ILE A 989 35.07 27.16 7.54
C ILE A 989 35.03 25.63 7.51
N GLY A 990 33.86 25.05 7.25
CA GLY A 990 33.67 23.61 7.07
C GLY A 990 33.85 23.18 5.61
N CYS A 991 34.91 22.42 5.32
CA CYS A 991 35.17 21.90 3.95
C CYS A 991 34.97 20.39 3.80
N GLY A 992 35.05 19.63 4.90
CA GLY A 992 34.65 18.23 4.94
C GLY A 992 35.61 17.23 4.29
N ASP A 993 35.77 17.28 2.97
CA ASP A 993 36.69 16.44 2.20
C ASP A 993 37.99 17.19 1.87
N VAL A 994 39.10 16.46 1.77
CA VAL A 994 40.43 17.03 1.46
C VAL A 994 40.46 17.74 0.10
N ARG A 995 39.64 17.34 -0.88
CA ARG A 995 39.54 17.99 -2.20
C ARG A 995 39.05 19.44 -2.11
N LEU A 996 38.18 19.74 -1.14
CA LEU A 996 37.62 21.08 -0.91
C LEU A 996 38.54 21.96 -0.04
N ARG A 997 39.64 21.40 0.49
CA ARG A 997 40.55 22.10 1.40
C ARG A 997 41.24 23.30 0.74
N ALA A 998 41.64 23.20 -0.52
CA ALA A 998 42.26 24.31 -1.24
C ALA A 998 41.32 25.53 -1.36
N VAL A 999 40.03 25.29 -1.59
CA VAL A 999 39.00 26.34 -1.64
C VAL A 999 38.78 26.96 -0.26
N ALA A 1000 38.79 26.15 0.81
CA ALA A 1000 38.69 26.65 2.18
C ALA A 1000 39.92 27.45 2.63
N GLU A 1001 41.13 27.06 2.19
CA GLU A 1001 42.37 27.80 2.45
C GLU A 1001 42.38 29.15 1.72
N ALA A 1002 41.88 29.20 0.48
CA ALA A 1002 41.65 30.44 -0.26
C ALA A 1002 40.56 31.33 0.40
N ALA A 1003 39.45 30.73 0.87
CA ALA A 1003 38.38 31.45 1.55
C ALA A 1003 38.87 32.06 2.88
N ARG A 1004 39.68 31.33 3.66
CA ARG A 1004 40.33 31.85 4.87
C ARG A 1004 41.23 33.04 4.53
N ALA A 1005 42.12 32.89 3.55
CA ALA A 1005 43.07 33.95 3.19
C ALA A 1005 42.35 35.25 2.79
N TRP A 1006 41.24 35.14 2.06
CA TRP A 1006 40.37 36.27 1.71
C TRP A 1006 39.67 36.89 2.93
N LEU A 1007 39.06 36.07 3.79
CA LEU A 1007 38.41 36.55 5.02
C LEU A 1007 39.38 37.29 5.93
N GLU A 1008 40.61 36.79 6.10
CA GLU A 1008 41.61 37.40 6.98
C GLU A 1008 42.22 38.69 6.40
N LYS A 1009 42.55 38.70 5.09
CA LYS A 1009 43.28 39.80 4.45
C LYS A 1009 42.38 40.94 3.98
N ASP A 1010 41.24 40.59 3.40
CA ASP A 1010 40.40 41.51 2.63
C ASP A 1010 39.07 41.82 3.34
N VAL A 1011 38.55 40.91 4.17
CA VAL A 1011 37.34 41.14 5.00
C VAL A 1011 37.68 41.54 6.45
N GLY A 1012 38.85 41.16 6.97
CA GLY A 1012 39.27 41.45 8.35
C GLY A 1012 38.59 40.57 9.41
N LEU A 1013 38.40 39.28 9.12
CA LEU A 1013 37.86 38.27 10.04
C LEU A 1013 38.85 37.12 10.19
N ARG A 1014 39.15 36.71 11.44
CA ARG A 1014 39.97 35.51 11.70
C ARG A 1014 39.17 34.26 11.37
N ALA A 1015 39.78 33.27 10.71
CA ALA A 1015 39.05 32.06 10.35
C ALA A 1015 39.85 30.75 10.49
N THR A 1016 39.21 29.72 11.00
CA THR A 1016 39.75 28.36 11.11
C THR A 1016 39.04 27.39 10.18
N ILE A 1017 39.79 26.40 9.67
CA ILE A 1017 39.27 25.40 8.73
C ILE A 1017 39.06 24.08 9.47
N THR A 1018 37.91 23.45 9.24
CA THR A 1018 37.56 22.16 9.81
C THR A 1018 37.08 21.17 8.75
N SER A 1019 37.52 19.92 8.93
CA SER A 1019 37.03 18.72 8.22
C SER A 1019 36.29 17.78 9.16
N ALA A 1020 35.93 18.22 10.37
CA ALA A 1020 35.19 17.42 11.33
C ALA A 1020 33.75 17.18 10.82
N GLN A 1021 33.34 15.91 10.77
CA GLN A 1021 32.03 15.48 10.29
C GLN A 1021 31.13 14.95 11.42
N PRO A 1022 29.80 15.14 11.36
CA PRO A 1022 28.87 14.48 12.28
C PRO A 1022 28.94 12.96 12.11
N ARG A 1023 28.91 12.23 13.24
CA ARG A 1023 28.78 10.77 13.23
C ARG A 1023 27.34 10.39 12.90
N ALA A 1024 27.08 9.88 11.70
CA ALA A 1024 25.82 9.19 11.42
C ALA A 1024 25.81 7.81 12.08
N SER A 1025 24.66 7.42 12.62
CA SER A 1025 24.40 6.06 13.12
C SER A 1025 23.02 5.62 12.66
N CYS A 1026 22.88 4.38 12.23
CA CYS A 1026 21.58 3.85 11.82
C CYS A 1026 21.01 2.95 12.94
N ARG A 1027 19.83 3.29 13.48
CA ARG A 1027 19.15 2.43 14.46
C ARG A 1027 18.29 1.39 13.76
N HIS A 1028 18.51 0.12 14.08
CA HIS A 1028 17.86 -1.02 13.43
C HIS A 1028 16.49 -1.41 14.06
N ASP A 1029 16.03 -0.65 15.06
CA ASP A 1029 15.11 -1.11 16.12
C ASP A 1029 13.60 -1.04 15.77
N TYR A 1030 13.22 -0.71 14.53
CA TYR A 1030 11.82 -0.65 14.12
C TYR A 1030 11.42 -1.88 13.27
N MET A 1031 10.17 -2.33 13.40
CA MET A 1031 9.72 -3.68 12.97
C MET A 1031 9.73 -3.94 11.45
N ASP A 1032 10.03 -2.90 10.68
CA ASP A 1032 9.88 -2.86 9.21
C ASP A 1032 11.25 -2.70 8.51
N GLY A 1033 12.34 -3.03 9.20
CA GLY A 1033 13.70 -2.83 8.67
C GLY A 1033 14.10 -1.36 8.44
N PHE A 1034 13.25 -0.40 8.83
CA PHE A 1034 13.52 1.03 8.76
C PHE A 1034 14.69 1.42 9.66
N GLY A 1035 15.87 1.42 9.07
CA GLY A 1035 17.04 2.03 9.64
C GLY A 1035 16.88 3.54 9.71
N TRP A 1036 16.63 4.11 10.90
CA TRP A 1036 16.57 5.55 11.07
C TRP A 1036 18.00 6.12 11.18
N PRO A 1037 18.46 6.97 10.24
CA PRO A 1037 19.75 7.65 10.38
C PRO A 1037 19.62 8.71 11.48
N GLN A 1038 20.13 8.39 12.66
CA GLN A 1038 20.40 9.34 13.72
C GLN A 1038 21.77 9.97 13.47
N TYR A 1039 21.75 11.22 13.00
CA TYR A 1039 22.92 12.07 13.03
C TYR A 1039 23.24 12.42 14.48
N GLY A 1040 24.45 12.08 14.92
CA GLY A 1040 25.03 12.65 16.13
C GLY A 1040 25.13 14.16 16.01
N ALA A 1041 25.27 14.85 17.15
CA ALA A 1041 25.44 16.29 17.15
C ALA A 1041 26.61 16.72 16.25
N ASP A 1042 26.41 17.80 15.49
CA ASP A 1042 27.48 18.42 14.70
C ASP A 1042 28.69 18.67 15.61
N PRO A 1043 29.90 18.17 15.28
CA PRO A 1043 31.08 18.35 16.12
C PRO A 1043 31.54 19.81 16.17
N VAL A 1044 31.06 20.61 15.22
CA VAL A 1044 31.35 22.02 15.05
C VAL A 1044 30.23 22.66 14.24
N ARG A 1045 29.90 23.91 14.53
CA ARG A 1045 28.92 24.69 13.75
C ARG A 1045 29.67 25.64 12.80
N PRO A 1046 29.81 25.32 11.50
CA PRO A 1046 30.55 26.15 10.56
C PRO A 1046 29.77 27.44 10.23
N ASP A 1047 30.45 28.56 10.17
CA ASP A 1047 29.90 29.84 9.69
C ASP A 1047 29.94 29.93 8.15
N LEU A 1048 30.94 29.27 7.53
CA LEU A 1048 31.06 29.10 6.08
C LEU A 1048 31.13 27.60 5.75
N VAL A 1049 30.35 27.13 4.77
CA VAL A 1049 30.39 25.75 4.28
C VAL A 1049 30.71 25.73 2.78
N VAL A 1050 31.58 24.81 2.34
CA VAL A 1050 32.00 24.67 0.93
C VAL A 1050 31.64 23.27 0.41
N GLY A 1051 31.19 23.16 -0.85
CA GLY A 1051 31.01 21.89 -1.56
C GLY A 1051 29.54 21.47 -1.73
N ASN A 1052 29.26 20.18 -1.50
CA ASN A 1052 27.91 19.60 -1.59
C ASN A 1052 27.68 18.49 -0.54
N ALA A 1053 26.45 17.96 -0.53
CA ALA A 1053 26.00 16.78 0.22
C ALA A 1053 26.98 15.61 0.34
N GLN A 1054 27.69 15.29 -0.75
CA GLN A 1054 28.54 14.11 -0.87
C GLN A 1054 29.95 14.42 -0.36
N GLU A 1055 30.52 15.54 -0.78
CA GLU A 1055 31.89 15.92 -0.40
C GLU A 1055 31.96 16.56 0.99
N ASN A 1056 30.85 17.03 1.56
CA ASN A 1056 30.85 17.69 2.87
C ASN A 1056 29.62 17.35 3.72
N GLY A 1057 29.78 16.40 4.66
CA GLY A 1057 28.71 15.97 5.58
C GLY A 1057 28.17 17.08 6.52
N LEU A 1058 28.89 18.19 6.70
CA LEU A 1058 28.36 19.39 7.37
C LEU A 1058 27.22 20.07 6.57
N MET A 1059 26.92 19.61 5.36
CA MET A 1059 25.76 20.03 4.57
C MET A 1059 24.51 19.16 4.83
N TRP A 1060 24.62 17.98 5.46
CA TRP A 1060 23.46 17.07 5.67
C TRP A 1060 22.34 17.67 6.52
N ARG A 1061 22.68 18.60 7.40
CA ARG A 1061 21.74 19.42 8.19
C ARG A 1061 20.85 20.35 7.35
N PHE A 1062 21.19 20.53 6.07
CA PHE A 1062 20.38 21.21 5.05
C PHE A 1062 19.67 20.25 4.09
N LEU A 1063 19.82 18.93 4.25
CA LEU A 1063 19.44 17.96 3.21
C LEU A 1063 18.44 16.89 3.67
N THR A 1064 18.45 16.51 4.95
CA THR A 1064 17.87 15.22 5.38
C THR A 1064 16.81 15.31 6.48
N CYS A 1065 15.88 14.35 6.45
CA CYS A 1065 14.52 14.49 7.00
C CYS A 1065 14.28 14.13 8.48
N HIS A 1066 15.29 13.73 9.27
CA HIS A 1066 15.08 13.32 10.67
C HIS A 1066 16.06 13.98 11.64
N GLY A 1067 15.66 15.14 12.13
CA GLY A 1067 16.42 15.99 13.05
C GLY A 1067 15.86 17.41 13.02
N TRP A 1068 16.59 18.37 13.59
CA TRP A 1068 16.28 19.77 13.37
C TRP A 1068 17.08 20.30 12.18
N CYS A 1069 16.40 20.57 11.06
CA CYS A 1069 17.02 20.92 9.78
C CYS A 1069 17.08 22.44 9.58
N GLY A 1070 18.24 22.95 9.15
CA GLY A 1070 18.34 24.28 8.56
C GLY A 1070 17.97 24.23 7.08
N TRP A 1071 17.76 25.38 6.44
CA TRP A 1071 17.31 25.43 5.04
C TRP A 1071 18.23 26.27 4.16
N LEU A 1072 18.34 25.89 2.88
CA LEU A 1072 19.02 26.65 1.84
C LEU A 1072 18.00 27.09 0.78
N PRO A 1073 18.17 28.28 0.16
CA PRO A 1073 17.36 28.72 -0.98
C PRO A 1073 17.29 27.73 -2.16
N LEU A 1074 18.30 26.87 -2.31
CA LEU A 1074 18.32 25.71 -3.21
C LEU A 1074 19.10 24.57 -2.52
N GLU A 1075 18.69 23.31 -2.72
CA GLU A 1075 19.48 22.16 -2.27
C GLU A 1075 20.76 22.04 -3.11
N VAL A 1076 21.91 21.84 -2.47
CA VAL A 1076 23.19 21.61 -3.14
C VAL A 1076 23.62 20.16 -2.89
N ASN A 1077 23.54 19.35 -3.94
CA ASN A 1077 23.85 17.92 -3.92
C ASN A 1077 24.88 17.59 -5.02
N ARG A 1078 25.12 16.29 -5.29
CA ARG A 1078 26.05 15.88 -6.35
C ARG A 1078 25.65 16.44 -7.72
N ASP A 1079 24.36 16.37 -8.03
CA ASP A 1079 23.85 16.61 -9.38
C ASP A 1079 23.42 18.07 -9.61
N PHE A 1080 23.09 18.83 -8.55
CA PHE A 1080 22.66 20.23 -8.60
C PHE A 1080 23.59 21.14 -7.76
N PRO A 1081 24.04 22.31 -8.29
CA PRO A 1081 23.56 23.04 -9.47
C PRO A 1081 24.01 22.47 -10.83
N GLY A 1082 24.84 21.43 -10.83
CA GLY A 1082 25.28 20.70 -12.02
C GLY A 1082 26.66 21.13 -12.53
N PRO A 1083 27.18 20.43 -13.54
CA PRO A 1083 28.53 20.66 -14.06
C PRO A 1083 28.76 22.11 -14.49
N GLY A 1084 29.93 22.63 -14.15
CA GLY A 1084 30.33 24.02 -14.43
C GLY A 1084 29.59 25.08 -13.62
N ARG A 1085 28.70 24.72 -12.68
CA ARG A 1085 27.91 25.69 -11.90
C ARG A 1085 28.28 25.75 -10.42
N SER A 1086 28.20 26.97 -9.87
CA SER A 1086 28.28 27.24 -8.44
C SER A 1086 27.16 28.19 -7.99
N VAL A 1087 26.71 28.03 -6.74
CA VAL A 1087 25.75 28.92 -6.10
C VAL A 1087 26.28 29.31 -4.72
N VAL A 1088 26.45 30.62 -4.51
CA VAL A 1088 26.85 31.20 -3.23
C VAL A 1088 25.64 31.89 -2.60
N MET A 1089 25.30 31.51 -1.37
CA MET A 1089 24.09 31.98 -0.69
C MET A 1089 24.22 31.95 0.83
N LEU A 1090 23.46 32.79 1.52
CA LEU A 1090 23.21 32.64 2.96
C LEU A 1090 22.12 31.59 3.19
N SER A 1091 22.29 30.76 4.22
CA SER A 1091 21.24 29.88 4.71
C SER A 1091 20.03 30.67 5.22
N CYS A 1092 18.85 30.07 5.10
CA CYS A 1092 17.63 30.63 5.67
C CYS A 1092 17.75 30.61 7.21
N PRO A 1093 17.33 31.68 7.92
CA PRO A 1093 17.46 31.79 9.36
C PRO A 1093 16.35 31.03 10.11
N VAL A 1094 15.93 29.86 9.61
CA VAL A 1094 14.87 29.03 10.22
C VAL A 1094 15.31 27.59 10.35
N ARG A 1095 14.94 26.98 11.48
CA ARG A 1095 15.21 25.57 11.78
C ARG A 1095 13.91 24.86 12.14
N THR A 1096 13.52 23.83 11.39
CA THR A 1096 12.25 23.10 11.58
C THR A 1096 12.40 21.87 12.47
N GLN A 1097 11.28 21.30 12.96
CA GLN A 1097 11.27 20.06 13.73
C GLN A 1097 11.37 18.82 12.81
N ALA A 1098 11.79 17.68 13.39
CA ALA A 1098 12.03 16.41 12.67
C ALA A 1098 10.82 15.81 11.92
N ASN A 1099 9.62 16.33 12.12
CA ASN A 1099 8.38 15.93 11.46
C ASN A 1099 7.81 17.03 10.53
N GLY A 1100 8.67 17.98 10.12
CA GLY A 1100 8.30 19.09 9.23
C GLY A 1100 7.30 20.08 9.82
N LYS A 1101 6.93 19.97 11.11
CA LYS A 1101 5.93 20.87 11.72
C LYS A 1101 6.50 22.28 11.89
N PRO A 1102 5.69 23.34 11.68
CA PRO A 1102 6.11 24.75 11.75
C PRO A 1102 6.42 25.27 13.17
N GLY A 1103 6.73 24.40 14.14
CA GLY A 1103 7.23 24.77 15.46
C GLY A 1103 8.74 25.07 15.46
N GLY A 1104 9.21 25.80 14.45
CA GLY A 1104 10.62 26.09 14.20
C GLY A 1104 11.21 27.17 15.11
N GLN A 1105 12.53 27.30 15.09
CA GLN A 1105 13.26 28.38 15.77
C GLN A 1105 14.05 29.21 14.76
N ARG A 1106 14.27 30.50 15.08
CA ARG A 1106 15.18 31.34 14.29
C ARG A 1106 16.61 30.87 14.51
N GLU A 1107 17.33 30.66 13.41
CA GLU A 1107 18.73 30.23 13.41
C GLU A 1107 19.66 31.35 12.90
N ALA A 1108 20.95 31.27 13.23
CA ALA A 1108 21.97 32.15 12.67
C ALA A 1108 22.20 31.79 11.19
N GLN A 1109 22.32 32.81 10.33
CA GLN A 1109 22.67 32.60 8.92
C GLN A 1109 24.12 32.12 8.80
N GLN A 1110 24.36 31.29 7.79
CA GLN A 1110 25.65 30.68 7.47
C GLN A 1110 25.88 30.81 5.97
N LEU A 1111 27.09 31.16 5.56
CA LEU A 1111 27.44 31.31 4.15
C LEU A 1111 27.73 29.93 3.54
N VAL A 1112 27.13 29.62 2.40
CA VAL A 1112 27.36 28.37 1.67
C VAL A 1112 27.88 28.69 0.28
N ILE A 1113 29.04 28.11 -0.05
CA ILE A 1113 29.62 28.07 -1.40
C ILE A 1113 29.33 26.68 -1.96
N GLY A 1114 28.19 26.56 -2.62
CA GLY A 1114 27.65 25.30 -3.11
C GLY A 1114 28.09 24.98 -4.53
N ALA A 1115 28.53 23.74 -4.78
CA ALA A 1115 28.95 23.29 -6.12
C ALA A 1115 28.91 21.77 -6.25
N SER A 1116 28.67 21.27 -7.47
CA SER A 1116 28.65 19.82 -7.76
C SER A 1116 30.03 19.16 -7.67
N PHE A 1117 31.12 19.89 -7.95
CA PHE A 1117 32.49 19.41 -7.79
C PHE A 1117 33.43 20.51 -7.23
N PRO A 1118 34.65 20.16 -6.76
CA PRO A 1118 35.56 21.10 -6.10
C PRO A 1118 36.07 22.26 -6.97
N ALA A 1119 36.13 22.09 -8.29
CA ALA A 1119 36.63 23.13 -9.20
C ALA A 1119 35.63 24.31 -9.29
N GLU A 1120 34.35 23.99 -9.43
CA GLU A 1120 33.26 24.96 -9.43
C GLU A 1120 33.12 25.66 -8.06
N ALA A 1121 33.42 24.98 -6.96
CA ALA A 1121 33.48 25.64 -5.64
C ALA A 1121 34.54 26.75 -5.59
N ALA A 1122 35.67 26.59 -6.30
CA ALA A 1122 36.67 27.65 -6.43
C ALA A 1122 36.16 28.81 -7.31
N HIS A 1123 35.43 28.53 -8.38
CA HIS A 1123 34.79 29.57 -9.21
C HIS A 1123 33.74 30.35 -8.42
N GLY A 1124 32.93 29.68 -7.58
CA GLY A 1124 31.97 30.34 -6.69
C GLY A 1124 32.63 31.28 -5.68
N LEU A 1125 33.75 30.87 -5.07
CA LEU A 1125 34.54 31.75 -4.22
C LEU A 1125 35.07 32.99 -4.98
N ALA A 1126 35.61 32.81 -6.20
CA ALA A 1126 36.10 33.91 -7.01
C ALA A 1126 34.97 34.87 -7.45
N ALA A 1127 33.79 34.33 -7.76
CA ALA A 1127 32.60 35.13 -8.07
C ALA A 1127 32.12 35.93 -6.86
N LEU A 1128 32.12 35.34 -5.66
CA LEU A 1128 31.80 36.04 -4.41
C LEU A 1128 32.78 37.20 -4.14
N GLN A 1129 34.09 36.95 -4.28
CA GLN A 1129 35.13 37.98 -4.13
C GLN A 1129 34.93 39.14 -5.12
N THR A 1130 34.57 38.82 -6.36
CA THR A 1130 34.29 39.82 -7.40
C THR A 1130 33.03 40.62 -7.10
N ALA A 1131 31.96 39.96 -6.64
CA ALA A 1131 30.66 40.57 -6.35
C ALA A 1131 30.69 41.50 -5.11
N LEU A 1132 31.51 41.19 -4.11
CA LEU A 1132 31.69 42.01 -2.90
C LEU A 1132 32.71 43.15 -3.10
N GLY A 1133 33.59 43.04 -4.09
CA GLY A 1133 34.71 43.96 -4.30
C GLY A 1133 35.66 44.03 -3.11
N SER A 1134 36.42 45.12 -3.00
CA SER A 1134 37.11 45.46 -1.76
C SER A 1134 36.09 46.05 -0.78
N LEU A 1135 35.55 45.21 0.10
CA LEU A 1135 34.72 45.67 1.22
C LEU A 1135 35.44 46.82 1.97
N PRO A 1136 34.75 47.92 2.32
CA PRO A 1136 35.37 48.98 3.10
C PRO A 1136 35.84 48.41 4.45
N ARG A 1137 37.13 48.61 4.75
CA ARG A 1137 37.82 48.09 5.94
C ARG A 1137 37.32 48.71 7.24
#